data_AF-A0A2B4R9I2-F1
#
_entry.id   AF-A0A2B4R9I2-F1
#
_cell.length_a   1.000
_cell.length_b   1.000
_cell.length_c   1.000
_cell.angle_alpha   90.00
_cell.angle_beta   90.00
_cell.angle_gamma   90.00
#
_symmetry.space_group_name_H-M   'P 1'
#
loop_
_entity.id
_entity.type
_entity.pdbx_description
1 polymer ?
#
loop_
_entity_poly.entity_id
_entity_poly.type
_entity_poly.pdbx_seq_one_letter_code
_entity_poly.pdbx_strand_id
1 'polypeptide(L)'
;MQSFRSEIENPIVEKDIIELADKIQLFKEGKIDEEKFRSLRLARGVYGQRQFGVQMIRIKLPYGKVTSNQLLRICDVSEEYSRGRLHITTRQDIQIHYVSLDRTPELWAELEKSDVTIREACGNAVRNVTASETAGIDPDEPFDVTPHADATFRYFLRNPFCQELGRKFKVSFSNTDADTALSYIHDIGFIAKTKNIGGELVNGFKVMLGGGLGSQPKLAEVAYDFLPEDQIIPYMEAVLRVFDRYGERAKRAKARLKFLIKDVGLEGFHKLVEEEKKAVAHQRYPIQKEGFNNTPDLSHIKTPIVNIKDTKAYEKWKKHNVFPQKQKGLYAIGVKVRIGDFFLPEARKIAALIRDYAADELRFTLRQNILIRHIREDLLPFFFQELSTLGFSDLGYDSSLDITACPGTDTCNLGIASSTGIAKKLEEVLQQEYPDYATNENLVIKISGCMNSCGQHTMAHLGFQGMSTKAGEHIAPALQILMGGGTLRDGKGVVSDKVIKIPSKRGPEALRLILNDYIANGNGVHFVDYYKAKGVKYFQAFLKPLADVKNLQPTDFIDWGNEKKYEKFVGIGECAGVVIDLVETLLYDGKEKIGKSIEALAEGAFSDAIYHAYSAMVNTAKALLTTVGAKTNTQHKIIKDFDEHFVVMGAGPVGLFAVFEAGLLKLRCHLIDALAQTGGQCSELYPKKPIYDIPGYPEVLAGDLVKNLEAQIAPFSPTYTLAERADTIEKLEDGSFLVTTNKGTKHNAPVVFIAGGLGSFEPRKPPIPNLEKYEEKGVEYLVKDPEFYRDKKVVIAGGGDSALDWSIFLADVAKEVSLVHRRKDFRGALDSVEKVAALSKEGKINLITEAEVKEIHGTEKVTGVTIMHKKDGAIEKDCDHFVPLFGLQPKLGPIGNWGLEIEKNAIVVDNALDYSTNIKGIFAIGDVNTYPGKLKLILSGFHEATIAVQFAYNIIHPGKRYLMKYTTVSGVTGFDGQKKEAKKAVVKTIR
;
A
#
# COMPACT_ATOMS: atom_id res chain seq x y z
N MET A 1 -30.31 -17.34 -2.41
CA MET A 1 -29.37 -16.19 -2.37
C MET A 1 -29.74 -15.04 -3.32
N GLN A 2 -31.00 -14.87 -3.77
CA GLN A 2 -31.42 -13.69 -4.57
C GLN A 2 -32.32 -12.70 -3.81
N SER A 3 -32.89 -13.06 -2.66
CA SER A 3 -33.94 -12.26 -1.99
C SER A 3 -33.45 -10.97 -1.33
N PHE A 4 -32.17 -10.83 -0.98
CA PHE A 4 -31.66 -9.62 -0.32
C PHE A 4 -31.27 -8.48 -1.28
N ARG A 5 -31.21 -8.74 -2.59
CA ARG A 5 -30.74 -7.74 -3.58
C ARG A 5 -31.76 -6.63 -3.87
N SER A 6 -33.04 -6.86 -3.62
CA SER A 6 -34.11 -5.92 -3.98
C SER A 6 -34.44 -4.87 -2.92
N GLU A 7 -33.83 -4.92 -1.74
CA GLU A 7 -34.23 -4.09 -0.57
C GLU A 7 -33.13 -3.12 -0.09
N ILE A 8 -31.96 -3.07 -0.73
CA ILE A 8 -30.85 -2.20 -0.33
C ILE A 8 -30.91 -0.90 -1.12
N GLU A 9 -31.14 0.22 -0.42
CA GLU A 9 -31.26 1.54 -1.06
C GLU A 9 -29.91 2.14 -1.49
N ASN A 10 -28.79 1.70 -0.90
CA ASN A 10 -27.45 2.21 -1.21
C ASN A 10 -26.69 1.29 -2.18
N PRO A 11 -26.46 1.70 -3.45
CA PRO A 11 -25.81 0.85 -4.47
C PRO A 11 -24.37 0.45 -4.12
N ILE A 12 -23.65 1.27 -3.35
CA ILE A 12 -22.28 0.97 -2.93
C ILE A 12 -22.28 -0.16 -1.91
N VAL A 13 -23.22 -0.13 -0.96
CA VAL A 13 -23.41 -1.17 0.06
C VAL A 13 -23.84 -2.47 -0.60
N GLU A 14 -24.76 -2.40 -1.57
CA GLU A 14 -25.21 -3.56 -2.33
C GLU A 14 -24.02 -4.24 -3.05
N LYS A 15 -23.17 -3.46 -3.74
CA LYS A 15 -21.94 -3.96 -4.39
C LYS A 15 -21.02 -4.68 -3.40
N ASP A 16 -20.80 -4.09 -2.24
CA ASP A 16 -19.96 -4.62 -1.14
C ASP A 16 -20.47 -5.98 -0.62
N ILE A 17 -21.80 -6.13 -0.48
CA ILE A 17 -22.47 -7.35 -0.01
C ILE A 17 -22.47 -8.44 -1.09
N ILE A 18 -22.77 -8.08 -2.33
CA ILE A 18 -22.71 -9.01 -3.47
C ILE A 18 -21.29 -9.54 -3.65
N GLU A 19 -20.27 -8.66 -3.58
CA GLU A 19 -18.88 -9.07 -3.65
C GLU A 19 -18.53 -10.06 -2.55
N LEU A 20 -19.00 -9.84 -1.31
CA LEU A 20 -18.78 -10.80 -0.22
C LEU A 20 -19.41 -12.16 -0.54
N ALA A 21 -20.66 -12.18 -1.00
CA ALA A 21 -21.38 -13.40 -1.35
C ALA A 21 -20.66 -14.18 -2.46
N ASP A 22 -20.26 -13.50 -3.54
CA ASP A 22 -19.56 -14.11 -4.66
C ASP A 22 -18.20 -14.68 -4.23
N LYS A 23 -17.47 -13.97 -3.37
CA LYS A 23 -16.16 -14.42 -2.87
C LYS A 23 -16.28 -15.59 -1.90
N ILE A 24 -17.35 -15.67 -1.11
CA ILE A 24 -17.68 -16.87 -0.30
C ILE A 24 -17.90 -18.07 -1.22
N GLN A 25 -18.66 -17.90 -2.32
CA GLN A 25 -18.92 -18.98 -3.27
C GLN A 25 -17.62 -19.46 -3.94
N LEU A 26 -16.79 -18.53 -4.43
CA LEU A 26 -15.50 -18.87 -5.02
C LEU A 26 -14.58 -19.60 -4.02
N PHE A 27 -14.62 -19.23 -2.73
CA PHE A 27 -13.83 -19.88 -1.69
C PHE A 27 -14.27 -21.33 -1.48
N LYS A 28 -15.58 -21.59 -1.46
CA LYS A 28 -16.13 -22.95 -1.37
C LYS A 28 -15.79 -23.82 -2.58
N GLU A 29 -15.73 -23.21 -3.75
CA GLU A 29 -15.34 -23.88 -5.00
C GLU A 29 -13.83 -24.09 -5.13
N GLY A 30 -13.03 -23.63 -4.16
CA GLY A 30 -11.56 -23.71 -4.21
C GLY A 30 -10.92 -22.81 -5.28
N LYS A 31 -11.65 -21.79 -5.77
CA LYS A 31 -11.23 -20.88 -6.85
C LYS A 31 -10.57 -19.59 -6.34
N ILE A 32 -10.55 -19.35 -5.04
CA ILE A 32 -9.85 -18.23 -4.42
C ILE A 32 -9.00 -18.73 -3.26
N ASP A 33 -7.80 -18.16 -3.16
CA ASP A 33 -6.87 -18.42 -2.08
C ASP A 33 -7.45 -18.04 -0.70
N GLU A 34 -7.11 -18.82 0.33
CA GLU A 34 -7.60 -18.65 1.69
C GLU A 34 -7.16 -17.30 2.29
N GLU A 35 -5.93 -16.85 2.06
CA GLU A 35 -5.45 -15.58 2.58
C GLU A 35 -6.13 -14.39 1.88
N LYS A 36 -6.29 -14.44 0.56
CA LYS A 36 -7.01 -13.42 -0.20
C LYS A 36 -8.46 -13.31 0.29
N PHE A 37 -9.16 -14.44 0.41
CA PHE A 37 -10.52 -14.48 0.95
C PHE A 37 -10.59 -13.95 2.39
N ARG A 38 -9.65 -14.37 3.24
CA ARG A 38 -9.56 -13.91 4.63
C ARG A 38 -9.34 -12.40 4.72
N SER A 39 -8.44 -11.82 3.93
CA SER A 39 -8.22 -10.37 3.90
C SER A 39 -9.51 -9.63 3.56
N LEU A 40 -10.22 -10.10 2.53
CA LEU A 40 -11.47 -9.53 2.03
C LEU A 40 -12.59 -9.56 3.08
N ARG A 41 -12.85 -10.72 3.69
CA ARG A 41 -13.92 -10.85 4.69
C ARG A 41 -13.59 -10.12 6.00
N LEU A 42 -12.32 -10.05 6.38
CA LEU A 42 -11.87 -9.28 7.54
C LEU A 42 -12.13 -7.78 7.34
N ALA A 43 -11.93 -7.25 6.13
CA ALA A 43 -12.28 -5.85 5.81
C ALA A 43 -13.80 -5.59 5.84
N ARG A 44 -14.62 -6.64 5.97
CA ARG A 44 -16.09 -6.60 6.10
C ARG A 44 -16.55 -7.12 7.47
N GLY A 45 -15.70 -7.02 8.49
CA GLY A 45 -16.09 -7.33 9.87
C GLY A 45 -16.30 -8.82 10.18
N VAL A 46 -16.07 -9.73 9.22
CA VAL A 46 -16.25 -11.18 9.37
C VAL A 46 -14.94 -11.84 9.79
N TYR A 47 -14.87 -12.30 11.04
CA TYR A 47 -13.67 -12.85 11.67
C TYR A 47 -13.93 -14.28 12.13
N GLY A 48 -13.10 -15.24 11.77
CA GLY A 48 -13.23 -16.62 12.24
C GLY A 48 -12.82 -16.76 13.70
N GLN A 49 -13.62 -17.53 14.42
CA GLN A 49 -13.47 -17.74 15.85
C GLN A 49 -12.81 -19.09 16.14
N ARG A 50 -12.64 -19.42 17.43
CA ARG A 50 -12.01 -20.65 17.90
C ARG A 50 -12.77 -21.91 17.47
N GLN A 51 -14.08 -21.81 17.35
CA GLN A 51 -14.96 -22.89 16.92
C GLN A 51 -15.01 -22.95 15.38
N PHE A 52 -14.82 -24.15 14.83
CA PHE A 52 -14.80 -24.36 13.38
C PHE A 52 -16.18 -24.12 12.74
N GLY A 53 -16.19 -23.64 11.49
CA GLY A 53 -17.41 -23.45 10.69
C GLY A 53 -18.24 -22.20 11.01
N VAL A 54 -17.85 -21.42 12.01
CA VAL A 54 -18.59 -20.23 12.45
C VAL A 54 -17.69 -19.00 12.58
N GLN A 55 -18.31 -17.83 12.55
CA GLN A 55 -17.66 -16.52 12.53
C GLN A 55 -18.14 -15.64 13.69
N MET A 56 -17.25 -14.77 14.14
CA MET A 56 -17.56 -13.56 14.89
C MET A 56 -17.78 -12.41 13.91
N ILE A 57 -18.85 -11.66 14.10
CA ILE A 57 -19.15 -10.44 13.34
C ILE A 57 -18.94 -9.25 14.26
N ARG A 58 -18.11 -8.30 13.81
CA ARG A 58 -17.94 -7.03 14.50
C ARG A 58 -18.74 -5.94 13.80
N ILE A 59 -19.62 -5.32 14.56
CA ILE A 59 -20.49 -4.22 14.14
C ILE A 59 -19.80 -2.91 14.50
N LYS A 60 -19.51 -2.08 13.49
CA LYS A 60 -18.77 -0.82 13.65
C LYS A 60 -19.74 0.26 14.12
N LEU A 61 -19.51 0.81 15.31
CA LEU A 61 -20.38 1.83 15.91
C LEU A 61 -19.54 3.07 16.24
N PRO A 62 -19.42 4.02 15.29
CA PRO A 62 -18.61 5.23 15.45
C PRO A 62 -18.90 5.93 16.78
N TYR A 63 -17.83 6.27 17.50
CA TYR A 63 -17.86 6.94 18.81
C TYR A 63 -18.82 6.30 19.83
N GLY A 64 -19.15 5.01 19.64
CA GLY A 64 -20.04 4.23 20.48
C GLY A 64 -21.52 4.60 20.38
N LYS A 65 -21.94 5.45 19.43
CA LYS A 65 -23.34 5.86 19.28
C LYS A 65 -24.23 4.72 18.83
N VAL A 66 -25.36 4.58 19.50
CA VAL A 66 -26.44 3.68 19.08
C VAL A 66 -27.79 4.32 19.38
N THR A 67 -28.70 4.32 18.40
CA THR A 67 -30.12 4.68 18.60
C THR A 67 -30.95 3.45 18.96
N SER A 68 -32.19 3.64 19.43
CA SER A 68 -33.07 2.50 19.73
C SER A 68 -33.29 1.60 18.52
N ASN A 69 -33.53 2.18 17.34
CA ASN A 69 -33.75 1.43 16.10
C ASN A 69 -32.50 0.60 15.72
N GLN A 70 -31.30 1.18 15.86
CA GLN A 70 -30.06 0.46 15.62
C GLN A 70 -29.87 -0.70 16.60
N LEU A 71 -30.15 -0.48 17.89
CA LEU A 71 -30.04 -1.53 18.91
C LEU A 71 -31.05 -2.66 18.68
N LEU A 72 -32.30 -2.33 18.33
CA LEU A 72 -33.33 -3.31 17.98
C LEU A 72 -32.92 -4.12 16.75
N ARG A 73 -32.38 -3.47 15.72
CA ARG A 73 -31.87 -4.17 14.53
C ARG A 73 -30.75 -5.14 14.86
N ILE A 74 -29.82 -4.74 15.72
CA ILE A 74 -28.74 -5.61 16.21
C ILE A 74 -29.32 -6.80 16.99
N CYS A 75 -30.41 -6.60 17.75
CA CYS A 75 -31.10 -7.68 18.44
C CYS A 75 -31.72 -8.67 17.45
N ASP A 76 -32.46 -8.19 16.46
CA ASP A 76 -33.13 -9.04 15.45
C ASP A 76 -32.10 -9.87 14.67
N VAL A 77 -30.99 -9.24 14.28
CA VAL A 77 -29.88 -9.92 13.64
C VAL A 77 -29.21 -10.96 14.56
N SER A 78 -29.01 -10.62 15.83
CA SER A 78 -28.37 -11.54 16.79
C SER A 78 -29.28 -12.73 17.15
N GLU A 79 -30.59 -12.54 17.11
CA GLU A 79 -31.62 -13.56 17.31
C GLU A 79 -31.66 -14.55 16.12
N GLU A 80 -31.69 -14.02 14.90
CA GLU A 80 -31.83 -14.82 13.68
C GLU A 80 -30.53 -15.55 13.26
N TYR A 81 -29.38 -14.88 13.37
CA TYR A 81 -28.14 -15.36 12.77
C TYR A 81 -27.08 -15.81 13.80
N SER A 82 -27.31 -15.58 15.08
CA SER A 82 -26.35 -15.77 16.18
C SER A 82 -27.03 -16.50 17.36
N ARG A 83 -26.58 -16.27 18.59
CA ARG A 83 -27.09 -16.89 19.83
C ARG A 83 -27.70 -15.88 20.81
N GLY A 84 -28.05 -14.68 20.36
CA GLY A 84 -28.64 -13.64 21.21
C GLY A 84 -27.69 -12.99 22.24
N ARG A 85 -26.38 -13.28 22.22
CA ARG A 85 -25.38 -12.61 23.07
C ARG A 85 -24.78 -11.40 22.35
N LEU A 86 -24.79 -10.25 23.02
CA LEU A 86 -24.16 -9.01 22.56
C LEU A 86 -22.94 -8.70 23.42
N HIS A 87 -21.77 -8.50 22.79
CA HIS A 87 -20.52 -8.19 23.50
C HIS A 87 -20.01 -6.79 23.15
N ILE A 88 -19.98 -5.89 24.13
CA ILE A 88 -19.41 -4.55 24.03
C ILE A 88 -17.88 -4.64 24.06
N THR A 89 -17.24 -3.99 23.10
CA THR A 89 -15.78 -4.04 22.95
C THR A 89 -15.10 -2.82 23.57
N THR A 90 -13.80 -2.93 23.84
CA THR A 90 -12.94 -1.81 24.25
C THR A 90 -12.69 -0.75 23.15
N ARG A 91 -13.44 -0.83 22.04
CA ARG A 91 -13.50 0.16 20.97
C ARG A 91 -14.93 0.61 20.68
N GLN A 92 -15.84 0.42 21.63
CA GLN A 92 -17.24 0.87 21.54
C GLN A 92 -18.08 0.18 20.44
N ASP A 93 -17.53 -0.86 19.80
CA ASP A 93 -18.25 -1.74 18.87
C ASP A 93 -19.05 -2.82 19.62
N ILE A 94 -19.95 -3.51 18.89
CA ILE A 94 -20.57 -4.78 19.32
C ILE A 94 -19.97 -5.96 18.56
N GLN A 95 -19.82 -7.10 19.24
CA GLN A 95 -19.53 -8.40 18.62
C GLN A 95 -20.66 -9.39 18.88
N ILE A 96 -21.08 -10.06 17.81
CA ILE A 96 -21.92 -11.26 17.85
C ILE A 96 -21.10 -12.44 17.33
N HIS A 97 -21.43 -13.66 17.78
CA HIS A 97 -20.59 -14.85 17.59
C HIS A 97 -21.43 -16.03 17.10
N TYR A 98 -20.76 -17.08 16.62
CA TYR A 98 -21.42 -18.29 16.11
C TYR A 98 -22.25 -18.07 14.84
N VAL A 99 -21.91 -17.07 14.03
CA VAL A 99 -22.59 -16.77 12.77
C VAL A 99 -22.09 -17.69 11.66
N SER A 100 -22.99 -18.28 10.88
CA SER A 100 -22.60 -19.03 9.68
C SER A 100 -21.98 -18.11 8.64
N LEU A 101 -20.83 -18.50 8.06
CA LEU A 101 -20.16 -17.73 7.01
C LEU A 101 -21.10 -17.41 5.84
N ASP A 102 -21.94 -18.38 5.46
CA ASP A 102 -22.83 -18.30 4.31
C ASP A 102 -23.93 -17.26 4.45
N ARG A 103 -24.35 -17.02 5.70
CA ARG A 103 -25.41 -16.07 6.02
C ARG A 103 -24.88 -14.67 6.33
N THR A 104 -23.56 -14.46 6.27
CA THR A 104 -22.97 -13.14 6.54
C THR A 104 -23.41 -12.04 5.56
N PRO A 105 -23.65 -12.31 4.25
CA PRO A 105 -24.22 -11.30 3.35
C PRO A 105 -25.66 -10.90 3.72
N GLU A 106 -26.51 -11.89 4.04
CA GLU A 106 -27.89 -11.65 4.48
C GLU A 106 -27.94 -10.86 5.79
N LEU A 107 -27.11 -11.25 6.75
CA LEU A 107 -26.93 -10.54 8.01
C LEU A 107 -26.54 -9.08 7.80
N TRP A 108 -25.56 -8.84 6.93
CA TRP A 108 -25.09 -7.48 6.64
C TRP A 108 -26.18 -6.64 5.98
N ALA A 109 -26.91 -7.22 5.03
CA ALA A 109 -28.05 -6.55 4.41
C ALA A 109 -29.11 -6.11 5.44
N GLU A 110 -29.41 -6.93 6.44
CA GLU A 110 -30.33 -6.56 7.52
C GLU A 110 -29.82 -5.40 8.37
N LEU A 111 -28.53 -5.40 8.76
CA LEU A 111 -27.95 -4.31 9.56
C LEU A 111 -28.01 -2.96 8.82
N GLU A 112 -27.74 -2.95 7.51
CA GLU A 112 -27.70 -1.72 6.70
C GLU A 112 -29.07 -1.05 6.57
N LYS A 113 -30.19 -1.77 6.78
CA LYS A 113 -31.55 -1.18 6.84
C LYS A 113 -31.74 -0.17 7.99
N SER A 114 -30.84 -0.15 8.96
CA SER A 114 -30.83 0.82 10.07
C SER A 114 -29.53 1.63 10.12
N ASP A 115 -28.83 1.79 8.98
CA ASP A 115 -27.53 2.49 8.87
C ASP A 115 -26.48 1.93 9.84
N VAL A 116 -26.43 0.59 9.97
CA VAL A 116 -25.45 -0.13 10.78
C VAL A 116 -24.51 -0.90 9.86
N THR A 117 -23.22 -0.60 9.90
CA THR A 117 -22.23 -1.23 9.01
C THR A 117 -21.26 -2.14 9.75
N ILE A 118 -20.78 -3.18 9.05
CA ILE A 118 -19.66 -4.03 9.48
C ILE A 118 -18.37 -3.74 8.69
N ARG A 119 -18.45 -2.80 7.73
CA ARG A 119 -17.33 -2.44 6.86
C ARG A 119 -16.18 -1.84 7.68
N GLU A 120 -14.98 -2.38 7.47
CA GLU A 120 -13.71 -1.98 8.12
C GLU A 120 -13.69 -2.11 9.66
N ALA A 121 -14.65 -2.82 10.25
CA ALA A 121 -14.60 -3.15 11.68
C ALA A 121 -13.35 -4.00 12.03
N CYS A 122 -12.90 -4.79 11.05
CA CYS A 122 -11.74 -5.67 11.11
C CYS A 122 -10.73 -5.36 9.97
N GLY A 123 -9.80 -6.29 9.66
CA GLY A 123 -8.85 -6.11 8.54
C GLY A 123 -7.68 -5.16 8.81
N ASN A 124 -6.90 -4.89 7.75
CA ASN A 124 -5.86 -3.88 7.72
C ASN A 124 -6.45 -2.58 7.14
N ALA A 125 -7.38 -2.00 7.87
CA ALA A 125 -8.09 -0.78 7.53
C ALA A 125 -8.18 0.16 8.75
N VAL A 126 -8.79 1.33 8.54
CA VAL A 126 -9.17 2.25 9.62
C VAL A 126 -10.30 1.60 10.44
N ARG A 127 -9.98 1.26 11.69
CA ARG A 127 -10.94 0.65 12.63
C ARG A 127 -11.97 1.67 13.09
N ASN A 128 -12.88 1.25 13.98
CA ASN A 128 -13.82 2.16 14.59
C ASN A 128 -13.14 3.41 15.15
N VAL A 129 -13.72 4.58 14.89
CA VAL A 129 -13.29 5.87 15.43
C VAL A 129 -13.89 5.97 16.83
N THR A 130 -13.07 5.88 17.86
CA THR A 130 -13.55 5.95 19.24
C THR A 130 -13.60 7.39 19.72
N ALA A 131 -14.51 7.71 20.64
CA ALA A 131 -14.52 9.01 21.30
C ALA A 131 -14.88 8.86 22.78
N SER A 132 -14.60 9.90 23.58
CA SER A 132 -15.12 9.99 24.94
C SER A 132 -16.63 9.80 24.94
N GLU A 133 -17.14 8.87 25.76
CA GLU A 133 -18.57 8.59 25.87
C GLU A 133 -19.38 9.82 26.35
N THR A 134 -18.74 10.73 27.08
CA THR A 134 -19.33 11.98 27.58
C THR A 134 -19.26 13.14 26.56
N ALA A 135 -18.68 12.95 25.37
CA ALA A 135 -18.58 14.00 24.35
C ALA A 135 -19.96 14.61 24.04
N GLY A 136 -20.06 15.94 24.14
CA GLY A 136 -21.31 16.70 23.93
C GLY A 136 -22.11 16.97 25.22
N ILE A 137 -21.85 16.24 26.31
CA ILE A 137 -22.57 16.36 27.58
C ILE A 137 -21.67 16.69 28.78
N ASP A 138 -20.35 16.56 28.61
CA ASP A 138 -19.35 16.82 29.64
C ASP A 138 -19.29 18.31 30.01
N PRO A 139 -19.38 18.69 31.31
CA PRO A 139 -19.20 20.08 31.76
C PRO A 139 -17.83 20.68 31.48
N ASP A 140 -16.78 19.85 31.40
CA ASP A 140 -15.39 20.31 31.32
C ASP A 140 -14.85 20.32 29.87
N GLU A 141 -15.64 19.91 28.87
CA GLU A 141 -15.17 19.86 27.49
C GLU A 141 -15.05 21.25 26.86
N PRO A 142 -13.95 21.57 26.17
CA PRO A 142 -13.82 22.84 25.44
C PRO A 142 -14.87 22.96 24.33
N PHE A 143 -15.16 21.86 23.64
CA PHE A 143 -16.21 21.72 22.64
C PHE A 143 -16.55 20.24 22.42
N ASP A 144 -17.70 19.97 21.80
CA ASP A 144 -18.12 18.60 21.46
C ASP A 144 -17.32 18.04 20.28
N VAL A 145 -16.68 16.89 20.49
CA VAL A 145 -15.87 16.19 19.47
C VAL A 145 -16.65 15.19 18.63
N THR A 146 -17.94 14.97 18.93
CA THR A 146 -18.81 14.04 18.19
C THR A 146 -18.86 14.37 16.69
N PRO A 147 -19.03 15.65 16.26
CA PRO A 147 -19.02 16.00 14.83
C PRO A 147 -17.71 15.63 14.14
N HIS A 148 -16.57 15.77 14.82
CA HIS A 148 -15.24 15.48 14.29
C HIS A 148 -15.01 13.98 14.14
N ALA A 149 -15.45 13.19 15.14
CA ALA A 149 -15.38 11.73 15.08
C ALA A 149 -16.27 11.18 13.96
N ASP A 150 -17.47 11.75 13.78
CA ASP A 150 -18.39 11.38 12.71
C ASP A 150 -17.86 11.74 11.32
N ALA A 151 -17.39 12.98 11.12
CA ALA A 151 -16.77 13.41 9.88
C ALA A 151 -15.56 12.54 9.51
N THR A 152 -14.71 12.21 10.49
CA THR A 152 -13.56 11.32 10.28
C THR A 152 -14.02 9.92 9.88
N PHE A 153 -15.04 9.36 10.54
CA PHE A 153 -15.59 8.07 10.16
C PHE A 153 -16.13 8.08 8.73
N ARG A 154 -16.97 9.05 8.38
CA ARG A 154 -17.59 9.14 7.04
C ARG A 154 -16.55 9.34 5.94
N TYR A 155 -15.55 10.18 6.17
CA TYR A 155 -14.53 10.51 5.17
C TYR A 155 -13.64 9.31 4.82
N PHE A 156 -13.25 8.51 5.80
CA PHE A 156 -12.33 7.38 5.59
C PHE A 156 -13.02 6.05 5.32
N LEU A 157 -14.32 5.92 5.60
CA LEU A 157 -15.08 4.71 5.30
C LEU A 157 -15.13 4.46 3.78
N ARG A 158 -14.75 3.26 3.36
CA ARG A 158 -14.67 2.82 1.95
C ARG A 158 -13.66 3.58 1.08
N ASN A 159 -12.83 4.41 1.69
CA ASN A 159 -11.80 5.12 0.96
C ASN A 159 -10.73 4.13 0.41
N PRO A 160 -10.37 4.14 -0.88
CA PRO A 160 -9.53 3.12 -1.51
C PRO A 160 -8.19 2.86 -0.82
N PHE A 161 -7.48 3.91 -0.40
CA PHE A 161 -6.18 3.76 0.28
C PHE A 161 -6.30 3.29 1.73
N CYS A 162 -7.52 3.24 2.28
CA CYS A 162 -7.79 2.69 3.61
C CYS A 162 -8.12 1.19 3.59
N GLN A 163 -8.24 0.56 2.41
CA GLN A 163 -8.72 -0.82 2.30
C GLN A 163 -7.65 -1.88 2.54
N GLU A 164 -6.40 -1.55 2.27
CA GLU A 164 -5.28 -2.50 2.25
C GLU A 164 -4.03 -1.91 2.91
N LEU A 165 -4.17 -1.24 4.06
CA LEU A 165 -3.03 -0.69 4.80
C LEU A 165 -2.04 -1.79 5.22
N GLY A 166 -0.82 -1.42 5.59
CA GLY A 166 0.16 -2.38 6.12
C GLY A 166 -0.35 -3.14 7.36
N ARG A 167 -1.15 -2.46 8.20
CA ARG A 167 -1.83 -3.07 9.35
C ARG A 167 -3.05 -2.23 9.77
N LYS A 168 -3.85 -2.74 10.71
CA LYS A 168 -4.95 -1.99 11.34
C LYS A 168 -4.50 -0.62 11.83
N PHE A 169 -5.31 0.39 11.58
CA PHE A 169 -5.11 1.77 12.01
C PHE A 169 -6.25 2.18 12.96
N LYS A 170 -5.92 2.76 14.11
CA LYS A 170 -6.87 3.09 15.17
C LYS A 170 -6.86 4.59 15.45
N VAL A 171 -8.06 5.16 15.54
CA VAL A 171 -8.31 6.59 15.75
C VAL A 171 -9.07 6.80 17.06
N SER A 172 -8.83 7.91 17.75
CA SER A 172 -9.60 8.32 18.94
C SER A 172 -9.76 9.83 19.06
N PHE A 173 -10.89 10.28 19.61
CA PHE A 173 -11.18 11.67 19.97
C PHE A 173 -11.50 11.82 21.46
N SER A 174 -10.61 12.44 22.23
CA SER A 174 -10.90 12.85 23.60
C SER A 174 -11.47 14.26 23.65
N ASN A 175 -12.57 14.44 24.37
CA ASN A 175 -13.23 15.73 24.56
C ASN A 175 -12.58 16.61 25.64
N THR A 176 -11.78 16.05 26.56
CA THR A 176 -11.09 16.80 27.63
C THR A 176 -9.64 16.34 27.81
N ASP A 177 -8.91 17.11 28.61
CA ASP A 177 -7.56 16.79 29.08
C ASP A 177 -7.53 15.53 29.97
N ALA A 178 -8.66 15.03 30.47
CA ALA A 178 -8.67 13.73 31.15
C ALA A 178 -8.23 12.57 30.23
N ASP A 179 -8.34 12.76 28.92
CA ASP A 179 -7.98 11.77 27.89
C ASP A 179 -8.70 10.42 28.05
N THR A 180 -10.01 10.46 28.28
CA THR A 180 -10.85 9.27 28.49
C THR A 180 -10.95 8.38 27.25
N ALA A 181 -10.73 8.95 26.05
CA ALA A 181 -10.62 8.19 24.79
C ALA A 181 -9.25 7.49 24.59
N LEU A 182 -8.29 7.69 25.50
CA LEU A 182 -6.96 7.07 25.51
C LEU A 182 -6.15 7.38 24.23
N SER A 183 -6.04 8.66 23.88
CA SER A 183 -5.37 9.11 22.64
C SER A 183 -3.96 8.54 22.46
N TYR A 184 -3.24 8.34 23.55
CA TYR A 184 -1.85 7.90 23.56
C TYR A 184 -1.63 6.41 23.22
N ILE A 185 -2.68 5.59 23.08
CA ILE A 185 -2.56 4.17 22.65
C ILE A 185 -3.04 3.93 21.21
N HIS A 186 -3.49 4.97 20.52
CA HIS A 186 -4.03 4.92 19.17
C HIS A 186 -2.94 5.19 18.13
N ASP A 187 -3.15 4.77 16.88
CA ASP A 187 -2.20 5.08 15.81
C ASP A 187 -2.21 6.61 15.56
N ILE A 188 -3.39 7.24 15.66
CA ILE A 188 -3.56 8.69 15.80
C ILE A 188 -4.65 8.99 16.84
N GLY A 189 -4.44 10.00 17.68
CA GLY A 189 -5.40 10.43 18.69
C GLY A 189 -5.51 11.95 18.76
N PHE A 190 -6.70 12.46 18.99
CA PHE A 190 -7.00 13.88 19.05
C PHE A 190 -7.56 14.22 20.43
N ILE A 191 -7.05 15.28 21.06
CA ILE A 191 -7.54 15.79 22.35
C ILE A 191 -8.02 17.21 22.13
N ALA A 192 -9.28 17.51 22.42
CA ALA A 192 -9.87 18.83 22.20
C ALA A 192 -9.10 19.93 22.92
N LYS A 193 -8.79 21.02 22.20
CA LYS A 193 -8.12 22.21 22.71
C LYS A 193 -8.74 23.46 22.08
N THR A 194 -8.74 24.55 22.82
CA THR A 194 -9.08 25.88 22.29
C THR A 194 -7.86 26.78 22.36
N LYS A 195 -7.63 27.60 21.34
CA LYS A 195 -6.51 28.56 21.30
C LYS A 195 -7.01 29.90 20.79
N ASN A 196 -6.59 30.98 21.44
CA ASN A 196 -6.83 32.33 20.94
C ASN A 196 -5.80 32.65 19.83
N ILE A 197 -6.28 32.92 18.61
CA ILE A 197 -5.47 33.28 17.45
C ILE A 197 -6.06 34.56 16.86
N GLY A 198 -5.30 35.66 16.91
CA GLY A 198 -5.75 36.94 16.36
C GLY A 198 -6.96 37.58 17.07
N GLY A 199 -7.22 37.21 18.33
CA GLY A 199 -8.38 37.69 19.11
C GLY A 199 -9.60 36.78 19.02
N GLU A 200 -9.58 35.77 18.15
CA GLU A 200 -10.66 34.79 17.98
C GLU A 200 -10.31 33.46 18.67
N LEU A 201 -11.30 32.86 19.32
CA LEU A 201 -11.16 31.54 19.93
C LEU A 201 -11.33 30.46 18.85
N VAL A 202 -10.25 29.76 18.54
CA VAL A 202 -10.22 28.70 17.51
C VAL A 202 -10.24 27.33 18.18
N ASN A 203 -11.12 26.45 17.69
CA ASN A 203 -11.16 25.04 18.08
C ASN A 203 -10.09 24.25 17.32
N GLY A 204 -9.44 23.34 18.03
CA GLY A 204 -8.45 22.45 17.46
C GLY A 204 -8.15 21.30 18.40
N PHE A 205 -7.05 20.61 18.12
CA PHE A 205 -6.68 19.40 18.83
C PHE A 205 -5.19 19.34 19.10
N LYS A 206 -4.84 18.89 20.31
CA LYS A 206 -3.53 18.26 20.51
C LYS A 206 -3.57 16.90 19.82
N VAL A 207 -2.58 16.62 19.00
CA VAL A 207 -2.53 15.41 18.16
C VAL A 207 -1.43 14.48 18.66
N MET A 208 -1.83 13.25 18.98
CA MET A 208 -0.96 12.16 19.40
C MET A 208 -0.77 11.20 18.22
N LEU A 209 0.45 10.69 18.00
CA LEU A 209 0.78 9.85 16.85
C LEU A 209 1.66 8.65 17.22
N GLY A 210 1.35 7.47 16.67
CA GLY A 210 2.24 6.30 16.74
C GLY A 210 2.10 5.42 17.98
N GLY A 211 0.93 5.41 18.63
CA GLY A 211 0.65 4.57 19.79
C GLY A 211 0.24 3.13 19.43
N GLY A 212 0.31 2.26 20.44
CA GLY A 212 -0.28 0.93 20.37
C GLY A 212 0.30 -0.05 21.37
N LEU A 213 -0.59 -0.83 22.00
CA LEU A 213 -0.23 -1.86 22.98
C LEU A 213 0.40 -3.10 22.30
N GLY A 214 -0.38 -4.14 21.97
CA GLY A 214 0.17 -5.38 21.43
C GLY A 214 1.21 -6.01 22.38
N SER A 215 2.06 -6.90 21.86
CA SER A 215 3.09 -7.57 22.68
C SER A 215 4.22 -6.65 23.15
N GLN A 216 4.44 -5.54 22.43
CA GLN A 216 5.45 -4.52 22.71
C GLN A 216 4.77 -3.15 22.77
N PRO A 217 4.21 -2.74 23.92
CA PRO A 217 3.51 -1.47 24.04
C PRO A 217 4.43 -0.29 23.71
N LYS A 218 3.93 0.66 22.93
CA LYS A 218 4.54 1.98 22.68
C LYS A 218 3.43 3.03 22.84
N LEU A 219 3.71 4.08 23.58
CA LEU A 219 2.82 5.24 23.70
C LEU A 219 3.04 6.18 22.52
N ALA A 220 1.98 6.86 22.10
CA ALA A 220 2.03 7.84 21.04
C ALA A 220 2.85 9.08 21.47
N GLU A 221 3.48 9.71 20.49
CA GLU A 221 4.25 10.95 20.66
C GLU A 221 3.39 12.16 20.24
N VAL A 222 3.69 13.35 20.76
CA VAL A 222 2.94 14.57 20.40
C VAL A 222 3.38 15.01 19.00
N ALA A 223 2.46 14.97 18.04
CA ALA A 223 2.68 15.44 16.68
C ALA A 223 2.39 16.94 16.54
N TYR A 224 1.35 17.42 17.22
CA TYR A 224 1.02 18.83 17.33
C TYR A 224 0.47 19.11 18.72
N ASP A 225 0.92 20.19 19.36
CA ASP A 225 0.25 20.71 20.57
C ASP A 225 -1.11 21.35 20.25
N PHE A 226 -1.27 21.84 19.02
CA PHE A 226 -2.53 22.38 18.52
C PHE A 226 -2.58 22.30 16.99
N LEU A 227 -3.55 21.58 16.46
CA LEU A 227 -3.92 21.53 15.04
C LEU A 227 -5.38 22.01 14.90
N PRO A 228 -5.67 23.04 14.09
CA PRO A 228 -7.04 23.51 13.88
C PRO A 228 -8.00 22.40 13.43
N GLU A 229 -9.27 22.49 13.83
CA GLU A 229 -10.26 21.43 13.58
C GLU A 229 -10.49 21.14 12.09
N ASP A 230 -10.30 22.12 11.20
CA ASP A 230 -10.44 21.98 9.75
C ASP A 230 -9.24 21.28 9.08
N GLN A 231 -8.15 21.04 9.81
CA GLN A 231 -6.93 20.41 9.28
C GLN A 231 -6.78 18.94 9.70
N ILE A 232 -7.63 18.42 10.58
CA ILE A 232 -7.48 17.06 11.13
C ILE A 232 -7.64 15.98 10.07
N ILE A 233 -8.61 16.12 9.14
CA ILE A 233 -8.86 15.16 8.07
C ILE A 233 -7.72 15.18 7.04
N PRO A 234 -7.32 16.35 6.48
CA PRO A 234 -6.15 16.45 5.61
C PRO A 234 -4.87 15.87 6.21
N TYR A 235 -4.62 16.15 7.50
CA TYR A 235 -3.47 15.62 8.21
C TYR A 235 -3.54 14.09 8.33
N MET A 236 -4.67 13.56 8.78
CA MET A 236 -4.85 12.12 8.93
C MET A 236 -4.78 11.38 7.59
N GLU A 237 -5.28 11.97 6.51
CA GLU A 237 -5.15 11.41 5.15
C GLU A 237 -3.68 11.30 4.74
N ALA A 238 -2.89 12.36 4.92
CA ALA A 238 -1.47 12.32 4.62
C ALA A 238 -0.73 11.28 5.48
N VAL A 239 -1.06 11.17 6.78
CA VAL A 239 -0.52 10.12 7.66
C VAL A 239 -0.86 8.73 7.15
N LEU A 240 -2.10 8.50 6.70
CA LEU A 240 -2.54 7.21 6.17
C LEU A 240 -1.85 6.87 4.85
N ARG A 241 -1.71 7.82 3.93
CA ARG A 241 -0.99 7.64 2.66
C ARG A 241 0.49 7.33 2.88
N VAL A 242 1.16 8.03 3.80
CA VAL A 242 2.53 7.70 4.22
C VAL A 242 2.59 6.30 4.82
N PHE A 243 1.65 5.94 5.69
CA PHE A 243 1.60 4.59 6.27
C PHE A 243 1.33 3.50 5.22
N ASP A 244 0.51 3.76 4.22
CA ASP A 244 0.22 2.82 3.13
C ASP A 244 1.48 2.53 2.29
N ARG A 245 2.23 3.59 1.94
CA ARG A 245 3.43 3.52 1.10
C ARG A 245 4.66 2.95 1.82
N TYR A 246 4.91 3.42 3.04
CA TYR A 246 6.14 3.14 3.81
C TYR A 246 5.95 2.07 4.90
N GLY A 247 4.71 1.67 5.20
CA GLY A 247 4.43 0.65 6.21
C GLY A 247 4.97 -0.73 5.85
N GLU A 248 5.55 -1.42 6.84
CA GLU A 248 6.04 -2.80 6.71
C GLU A 248 4.88 -3.78 6.44
N ARG A 249 5.00 -4.57 5.37
CA ARG A 249 3.97 -5.52 4.91
C ARG A 249 4.42 -6.98 4.96
N ALA A 250 5.72 -7.25 5.03
CA ALA A 250 6.27 -8.60 5.13
C ALA A 250 6.27 -9.11 6.57
N LYS A 251 6.74 -8.30 7.53
CA LYS A 251 6.83 -8.69 8.95
C LYS A 251 5.68 -8.13 9.76
N ARG A 252 4.59 -8.88 9.85
CA ARG A 252 3.36 -8.46 10.54
C ARG A 252 3.55 -7.97 11.97
N ALA A 253 4.44 -8.60 12.75
CA ALA A 253 4.73 -8.18 14.13
C ALA A 253 5.30 -6.75 14.22
N LYS A 254 5.84 -6.24 13.10
CA LYS A 254 6.42 -4.91 12.93
C LYS A 254 5.61 -4.00 11.99
N ALA A 255 4.42 -4.42 11.55
CA ALA A 255 3.63 -3.74 10.51
C ALA A 255 2.78 -2.55 11.00
N ARG A 256 2.75 -2.26 12.31
CA ARG A 256 1.97 -1.13 12.86
C ARG A 256 2.72 0.19 12.66
N LEU A 257 1.98 1.29 12.52
CA LEU A 257 2.53 2.65 12.36
C LEU A 257 3.61 2.99 13.39
N LYS A 258 3.41 2.57 14.65
CA LYS A 258 4.39 2.79 15.73
C LYS A 258 5.81 2.32 15.42
N PHE A 259 5.98 1.29 14.58
CA PHE A 259 7.29 0.80 14.17
C PHE A 259 7.87 1.63 13.04
N LEU A 260 7.04 2.05 12.08
CA LEU A 260 7.48 2.99 11.04
C LEU A 260 8.01 4.28 11.69
N ILE A 261 7.25 4.89 12.61
CA ILE A 261 7.69 6.09 13.35
C ILE A 261 8.95 5.81 14.17
N LYS A 262 9.07 4.63 14.77
CA LYS A 262 10.30 4.24 15.49
C LYS A 262 11.51 4.16 14.56
N ASP A 263 11.33 3.67 13.35
CA ASP A 263 12.41 3.43 12.40
C ASP A 263 12.85 4.73 11.69
N VAL A 264 11.92 5.63 11.34
CA VAL A 264 12.23 6.91 10.66
C VAL A 264 12.41 8.10 11.62
N GLY A 265 11.96 7.98 12.87
CA GLY A 265 11.85 9.08 13.83
C GLY A 265 10.63 9.98 13.57
N LEU A 266 10.12 10.63 14.61
CA LEU A 266 8.93 11.49 14.50
C LEU A 266 9.17 12.65 13.51
N GLU A 267 10.30 13.34 13.60
CA GLU A 267 10.66 14.43 12.67
C GLU A 267 10.74 13.96 11.21
N GLY A 268 11.38 12.81 10.96
CA GLY A 268 11.47 12.22 9.63
C GLY A 268 10.09 11.84 9.09
N PHE A 269 9.23 11.29 9.95
CA PHE A 269 7.85 10.98 9.61
C PHE A 269 7.05 12.25 9.27
N HIS A 270 7.19 13.32 10.06
CA HIS A 270 6.54 14.61 9.77
C HIS A 270 6.96 15.17 8.42
N LYS A 271 8.24 15.08 8.04
CA LYS A 271 8.69 15.51 6.70
C LYS A 271 7.99 14.73 5.58
N LEU A 272 7.84 13.41 5.72
CA LEU A 272 7.09 12.60 4.77
C LEU A 272 5.61 13.01 4.69
N VAL A 273 5.00 13.33 5.83
CA VAL A 273 3.61 13.78 5.90
C VAL A 273 3.44 15.16 5.26
N GLU A 274 4.33 16.12 5.51
CA GLU A 274 4.28 17.44 4.87
C GLU A 274 4.47 17.37 3.36
N GLU A 275 5.32 16.45 2.88
CA GLU A 275 5.46 16.20 1.44
C GLU A 275 4.17 15.62 0.85
N GLU A 276 3.60 14.61 1.51
CA GLU A 276 2.36 13.96 1.04
C GLU A 276 1.16 14.91 1.10
N LYS A 277 1.09 15.83 2.07
CA LYS A 277 0.03 16.84 2.19
C LYS A 277 -0.15 17.65 0.92
N LYS A 278 0.93 17.94 0.17
CA LYS A 278 0.86 18.67 -1.10
C LYS A 278 -0.02 17.97 -2.15
N ALA A 279 -0.12 16.64 -2.05
CA ALA A 279 -0.91 15.80 -2.96
C ALA A 279 -2.32 15.47 -2.42
N VAL A 280 -2.67 15.90 -1.21
CA VAL A 280 -4.01 15.71 -0.64
C VAL A 280 -4.98 16.70 -1.27
N ALA A 281 -6.16 16.21 -1.70
CA ALA A 281 -7.16 17.00 -2.42
C ALA A 281 -7.67 18.20 -1.62
N HIS A 282 -7.81 18.04 -0.30
CA HIS A 282 -8.27 19.09 0.61
C HIS A 282 -7.15 19.51 1.56
N GLN A 283 -6.77 20.78 1.56
CA GLN A 283 -5.84 21.34 2.55
C GLN A 283 -6.56 21.72 3.85
N ARG A 284 -7.86 21.97 3.74
CA ARG A 284 -8.80 22.19 4.86
C ARG A 284 -10.10 21.46 4.52
N TYR A 285 -10.69 20.84 5.53
CA TYR A 285 -11.95 20.13 5.41
C TYR A 285 -12.91 20.64 6.49
N PRO A 286 -14.03 21.30 6.12
CA PRO A 286 -14.98 21.83 7.08
C PRO A 286 -15.71 20.68 7.80
N ILE A 287 -15.80 20.77 9.13
CA ILE A 287 -16.54 19.81 9.95
C ILE A 287 -17.97 20.32 10.11
N GLN A 288 -18.95 19.61 9.53
CA GLN A 288 -20.37 19.92 9.70
C GLN A 288 -20.81 19.62 11.14
N LYS A 289 -21.48 20.58 11.77
CA LYS A 289 -21.93 20.51 13.17
C LYS A 289 -23.46 20.43 13.26
N GLU A 290 -24.15 20.65 12.14
CA GLU A 290 -25.59 20.52 12.01
C GLU A 290 -26.03 19.10 12.37
N GLY A 291 -27.13 18.97 13.14
CA GLY A 291 -27.63 17.67 13.59
C GLY A 291 -26.95 17.09 14.84
N PHE A 292 -25.90 17.73 15.35
CA PHE A 292 -25.24 17.38 16.62
C PHE A 292 -25.71 18.27 17.79
N ASN A 293 -26.94 18.77 17.73
CA ASN A 293 -27.51 19.61 18.80
C ASN A 293 -27.58 18.82 20.12
N ASN A 294 -26.75 19.22 21.08
CA ASN A 294 -26.60 18.51 22.35
C ASN A 294 -27.72 18.78 23.37
N THR A 295 -28.74 19.58 23.05
CA THR A 295 -29.87 19.84 23.94
C THR A 295 -31.17 19.39 23.28
N PRO A 296 -31.62 18.14 23.53
CA PRO A 296 -32.89 17.64 23.02
C PRO A 296 -34.07 18.27 23.75
N ASP A 297 -35.18 18.48 23.05
CA ASP A 297 -36.45 18.87 23.68
C ASP A 297 -37.18 17.65 24.24
N LEU A 298 -37.11 17.49 25.57
CA LEU A 298 -37.72 16.39 26.32
C LEU A 298 -38.92 16.86 27.16
N SER A 299 -39.45 18.05 26.88
CA SER A 299 -40.57 18.63 27.63
C SER A 299 -41.88 17.86 27.46
N HIS A 300 -42.06 17.21 26.32
CA HIS A 300 -43.24 16.41 25.99
C HIS A 300 -43.33 15.07 26.75
N ILE A 301 -42.22 14.60 27.34
CA ILE A 301 -42.15 13.32 28.03
C ILE A 301 -42.89 13.42 29.38
N LYS A 302 -43.87 12.55 29.58
CA LYS A 302 -44.61 12.45 30.84
C LYS A 302 -43.88 11.52 31.81
N THR A 303 -43.61 12.01 33.01
CA THR A 303 -42.88 11.28 34.05
C THR A 303 -43.78 10.21 34.68
N PRO A 304 -43.45 8.91 34.57
CA PRO A 304 -44.20 7.86 35.25
C PRO A 304 -44.07 7.98 36.77
N ILE A 305 -45.16 7.73 37.49
CA ILE A 305 -45.14 7.70 38.96
C ILE A 305 -44.60 6.33 39.39
N VAL A 306 -43.50 6.34 40.13
CA VAL A 306 -42.85 5.13 40.65
C VAL A 306 -42.64 5.22 42.17
N ASN A 307 -42.81 4.10 42.86
CA ASN A 307 -42.57 3.98 44.30
C ASN A 307 -41.29 3.17 44.54
N ILE A 308 -40.22 3.85 44.97
CA ILE A 308 -38.91 3.24 45.21
C ILE A 308 -38.94 2.44 46.52
N LYS A 309 -38.96 1.11 46.40
CA LYS A 309 -38.99 0.20 47.57
C LYS A 309 -37.74 0.30 48.45
N ASP A 310 -36.57 0.49 47.84
CA ASP A 310 -35.29 0.66 48.55
C ASP A 310 -34.68 2.03 48.25
N THR A 311 -35.09 3.02 49.04
CA THR A 311 -34.61 4.40 48.89
C THR A 311 -33.10 4.50 49.13
N LYS A 312 -32.52 3.67 50.00
CA LYS A 312 -31.07 3.71 50.27
C LYS A 312 -30.27 3.23 49.07
N ALA A 313 -30.71 2.15 48.42
CA ALA A 313 -30.09 1.66 47.19
C ALA A 313 -30.18 2.71 46.06
N TYR A 314 -31.34 3.36 45.91
CA TYR A 314 -31.53 4.42 44.92
C TYR A 314 -30.58 5.61 45.14
N GLU A 315 -30.50 6.14 46.36
CA GLU A 315 -29.60 7.28 46.64
C GLU A 315 -28.13 6.92 46.42
N LYS A 316 -27.73 5.69 46.77
CA LYS A 316 -26.36 5.20 46.52
C LYS A 316 -26.09 5.04 45.01
N TRP A 317 -27.05 4.52 44.25
CA TRP A 317 -26.96 4.43 42.80
C TRP A 317 -26.93 5.81 42.13
N LYS A 318 -27.82 6.74 42.53
CA LYS A 318 -27.84 8.12 42.02
C LYS A 318 -26.49 8.81 42.24
N LYS A 319 -25.85 8.59 43.39
CA LYS A 319 -24.54 9.17 43.69
C LYS A 319 -23.39 8.64 42.82
N HIS A 320 -23.41 7.37 42.44
CA HIS A 320 -22.26 6.68 41.83
C HIS A 320 -22.43 6.31 40.36
N ASN A 321 -23.65 6.28 39.84
CA ASN A 321 -23.95 5.89 38.47
C ASN A 321 -24.63 7.02 37.69
N VAL A 322 -25.01 8.13 38.32
CA VAL A 322 -25.68 9.26 37.65
C VAL A 322 -24.80 10.50 37.72
N PHE A 323 -24.61 11.15 36.57
CA PHE A 323 -23.71 12.29 36.41
C PHE A 323 -24.47 13.48 35.83
N PRO A 324 -24.30 14.70 36.37
CA PRO A 324 -24.89 15.90 35.78
C PRO A 324 -24.24 16.19 34.43
N GLN A 325 -25.05 16.58 33.45
CA GLN A 325 -24.55 17.06 32.15
C GLN A 325 -24.36 18.58 32.18
N LYS A 326 -23.63 19.12 31.19
CA LYS A 326 -23.56 20.57 30.97
C LYS A 326 -24.93 21.19 30.59
N GLN A 327 -25.85 20.40 30.04
CA GLN A 327 -27.22 20.82 29.79
C GLN A 327 -28.00 20.83 31.12
N LYS A 328 -28.45 22.02 31.52
CA LYS A 328 -29.14 22.21 32.80
C LYS A 328 -30.36 21.29 32.94
N GLY A 329 -30.44 20.58 34.07
CA GLY A 329 -31.56 19.68 34.40
C GLY A 329 -31.50 18.30 33.72
N LEU A 330 -30.47 18.04 32.91
CA LEU A 330 -30.24 16.74 32.28
C LEU A 330 -29.06 16.01 32.94
N TYR A 331 -29.17 14.70 32.98
CA TYR A 331 -28.24 13.76 33.61
C TYR A 331 -27.92 12.62 32.64
N ALA A 332 -26.76 12.00 32.84
CA ALA A 332 -26.38 10.76 32.19
C ALA A 332 -26.33 9.62 33.22
N ILE A 333 -26.63 8.40 32.78
CA ILE A 333 -26.64 7.19 33.59
C ILE A 333 -25.58 6.23 33.07
N GLY A 334 -24.57 5.95 33.88
CA GLY A 334 -23.59 4.89 33.66
C GLY A 334 -24.13 3.53 34.09
N VAL A 335 -24.29 2.63 33.13
CA VAL A 335 -24.75 1.26 33.33
C VAL A 335 -23.57 0.31 33.19
N LYS A 336 -23.16 -0.28 34.32
CA LYS A 336 -22.10 -1.29 34.36
C LYS A 336 -22.60 -2.57 33.71
N VAL A 337 -21.86 -3.08 32.72
CA VAL A 337 -22.15 -4.34 32.03
C VAL A 337 -21.04 -5.32 32.36
N ARG A 338 -21.37 -6.36 33.12
CA ARG A 338 -20.40 -7.36 33.56
C ARG A 338 -19.66 -7.95 32.35
N ILE A 339 -18.34 -7.78 32.32
CA ILE A 339 -17.42 -8.22 31.23
C ILE A 339 -17.83 -7.78 29.81
N GLY A 340 -18.72 -6.80 29.69
CA GLY A 340 -19.27 -6.31 28.43
C GLY A 340 -20.33 -7.20 27.77
N ASP A 341 -20.82 -8.26 28.42
CA ASP A 341 -21.84 -9.15 27.86
C ASP A 341 -23.24 -8.79 28.36
N PHE A 342 -24.19 -8.64 27.44
CA PHE A 342 -25.63 -8.50 27.70
C PHE A 342 -26.45 -9.22 26.62
N PHE A 343 -27.75 -9.43 26.86
CA PHE A 343 -28.59 -10.27 26.00
C PHE A 343 -29.80 -9.50 25.45
N LEU A 344 -30.56 -10.18 24.58
CA LEU A 344 -31.67 -9.57 23.83
C LEU A 344 -32.75 -8.94 24.71
N PRO A 345 -33.22 -9.56 25.81
CA PRO A 345 -34.26 -8.96 26.64
C PRO A 345 -33.82 -7.63 27.25
N GLU A 346 -32.60 -7.55 27.78
CA GLU A 346 -32.04 -6.34 28.34
C GLU A 346 -31.86 -5.27 27.25
N ALA A 347 -31.31 -5.65 26.11
CA ALA A 347 -31.08 -4.76 24.98
C ALA A 347 -32.37 -4.14 24.42
N ARG A 348 -33.42 -4.96 24.21
CA ARG A 348 -34.73 -4.49 23.71
C ARG A 348 -35.41 -3.56 24.71
N LYS A 349 -35.31 -3.83 26.02
CA LYS A 349 -35.83 -2.91 27.04
C LYS A 349 -35.06 -1.60 27.09
N ILE A 350 -33.72 -1.63 27.04
CA ILE A 350 -32.91 -0.40 26.96
C ILE A 350 -33.29 0.42 25.73
N ALA A 351 -33.45 -0.22 24.57
CA ALA A 351 -33.88 0.46 23.35
C ALA A 351 -35.22 1.19 23.53
N ALA A 352 -36.20 0.56 24.18
CA ALA A 352 -37.47 1.20 24.49
C ALA A 352 -37.30 2.38 25.47
N LEU A 353 -36.51 2.21 26.53
CA LEU A 353 -36.25 3.27 27.52
C LEU A 353 -35.63 4.52 26.90
N ILE A 354 -34.62 4.36 26.03
CA ILE A 354 -33.97 5.52 25.41
C ILE A 354 -34.85 6.21 24.38
N ARG A 355 -35.69 5.45 23.66
CA ARG A 355 -36.63 6.00 22.67
C ARG A 355 -37.73 6.83 23.35
N ASP A 356 -38.29 6.30 24.43
CA ASP A 356 -39.53 6.84 25.01
C ASP A 356 -39.26 7.86 26.12
N TYR A 357 -38.10 7.79 26.79
CA TYR A 357 -37.78 8.58 27.99
C TYR A 357 -36.41 9.28 27.97
N ALA A 358 -35.69 9.21 26.85
CA ALA A 358 -34.42 9.90 26.65
C ALA A 358 -34.40 10.59 25.27
N ALA A 359 -33.21 10.83 24.71
CA ALA A 359 -33.03 11.43 23.40
C ALA A 359 -32.78 10.40 22.28
N ASP A 360 -33.35 9.19 22.40
CA ASP A 360 -33.16 8.07 21.47
C ASP A 360 -31.68 7.73 21.20
N GLU A 361 -30.84 7.84 22.22
CA GLU A 361 -29.41 7.65 22.06
C GLU A 361 -28.70 7.12 23.32
N LEU A 362 -27.79 6.18 23.11
CA LEU A 362 -26.81 5.75 24.11
C LEU A 362 -25.39 5.73 23.54
N ARG A 363 -24.41 5.57 24.44
CA ARG A 363 -22.99 5.40 24.12
C ARG A 363 -22.46 4.10 24.72
N PHE A 364 -21.79 3.29 23.91
CA PHE A 364 -20.91 2.24 24.43
C PHE A 364 -19.56 2.82 24.84
N THR A 365 -18.95 2.30 25.90
CA THR A 365 -17.73 2.86 26.50
C THR A 365 -16.49 2.01 26.24
N LEU A 366 -15.30 2.59 26.42
CA LEU A 366 -14.03 1.87 26.26
C LEU A 366 -13.81 0.81 27.35
N ARG A 367 -14.56 0.87 28.46
CA ARG A 367 -14.58 -0.12 29.54
C ARG A 367 -15.67 -1.19 29.37
N GLN A 368 -16.32 -1.21 28.21
CA GLN A 368 -17.33 -2.20 27.82
C GLN A 368 -18.68 -2.00 28.52
N ASN A 369 -19.00 -0.75 28.88
CA ASN A 369 -20.25 -0.38 29.56
C ASN A 369 -21.20 0.39 28.61
N ILE A 370 -22.36 0.78 29.15
CA ILE A 370 -23.36 1.61 28.48
C ILE A 370 -23.49 2.93 29.23
N LEU A 371 -23.57 4.04 28.50
CA LEU A 371 -23.90 5.36 29.03
C LEU A 371 -25.19 5.85 28.34
N ILE A 372 -26.25 6.02 29.12
CA ILE A 372 -27.52 6.59 28.65
C ILE A 372 -27.46 8.10 28.89
N ARG A 373 -27.80 8.90 27.88
CA ARG A 373 -27.64 10.36 27.92
C ARG A 373 -28.99 11.07 27.85
N HIS A 374 -28.98 12.33 28.26
CA HIS A 374 -30.12 13.24 28.19
C HIS A 374 -31.34 12.75 28.97
N ILE A 375 -31.15 12.42 30.25
CA ILE A 375 -32.23 12.02 31.16
C ILE A 375 -32.62 13.21 32.03
N ARG A 376 -33.91 13.54 32.08
CA ARG A 376 -34.41 14.55 33.04
C ARG A 376 -34.32 14.00 34.46
N GLU A 377 -34.03 14.87 35.42
CA GLU A 377 -33.85 14.47 36.82
C GLU A 377 -35.05 13.71 37.40
N ASP A 378 -36.26 14.13 37.04
CA ASP A 378 -37.50 13.55 37.55
C ASP A 378 -37.79 12.14 37.00
N LEU A 379 -37.11 11.72 35.92
CA LEU A 379 -37.18 10.37 35.38
C LEU A 379 -36.20 9.40 36.05
N LEU A 380 -35.21 9.89 36.83
CA LEU A 380 -34.20 9.04 37.45
C LEU A 380 -34.78 7.91 38.34
N PRO A 381 -35.82 8.14 39.17
CA PRO A 381 -36.45 7.06 39.92
C PRO A 381 -37.04 5.96 39.01
N PHE A 382 -37.64 6.35 37.88
CA PHE A 382 -38.22 5.41 36.93
C PHE A 382 -37.13 4.59 36.24
N PHE A 383 -36.06 5.24 35.77
CA PHE A 383 -34.91 4.54 35.20
C PHE A 383 -34.26 3.58 36.20
N PHE A 384 -34.10 3.97 37.47
CA PHE A 384 -33.58 3.08 38.49
C PHE A 384 -34.43 1.81 38.61
N GLN A 385 -35.75 1.95 38.73
CA GLN A 385 -36.66 0.81 38.85
C GLN A 385 -36.56 -0.12 37.63
N GLU A 386 -36.61 0.43 36.42
CA GLU A 386 -36.56 -0.36 35.18
C GLU A 386 -35.21 -1.07 35.01
N LEU A 387 -34.10 -0.37 35.24
CA LEU A 387 -32.75 -0.96 35.22
C LEU A 387 -32.57 -2.01 36.31
N SER A 388 -33.16 -1.83 37.50
CA SER A 388 -33.16 -2.86 38.55
C SER A 388 -33.86 -4.14 38.10
N THR A 389 -34.95 -4.06 37.32
CA THR A 389 -35.59 -5.26 36.77
C THR A 389 -34.72 -6.03 35.77
N LEU A 390 -33.72 -5.35 35.19
CA LEU A 390 -32.75 -5.89 34.26
C LEU A 390 -31.45 -6.35 34.93
N GLY A 391 -31.28 -6.11 36.24
CA GLY A 391 -30.00 -6.34 36.93
C GLY A 391 -28.91 -5.31 36.56
N PHE A 392 -29.31 -4.12 36.09
CA PHE A 392 -28.42 -3.04 35.62
C PHE A 392 -28.39 -1.82 36.55
N SER A 393 -28.87 -1.97 37.77
CA SER A 393 -28.75 -0.96 38.83
C SER A 393 -27.54 -1.20 39.76
N ASP A 394 -26.66 -2.15 39.42
CA ASP A 394 -25.44 -2.42 40.19
C ASP A 394 -24.53 -1.19 40.23
N LEU A 395 -23.90 -0.99 41.39
CA LEU A 395 -22.88 0.04 41.55
C LEU A 395 -21.61 -0.31 40.77
N GLY A 396 -20.82 0.72 40.53
CA GLY A 396 -19.42 0.55 40.16
C GLY A 396 -19.13 0.68 38.68
N TYR A 397 -20.00 1.36 37.92
CA TYR A 397 -19.60 1.95 36.64
C TYR A 397 -18.28 2.71 36.82
N ASP A 398 -17.26 2.36 36.04
CA ASP A 398 -15.89 2.87 36.11
C ASP A 398 -15.12 2.69 37.45
N SER A 399 -15.63 1.89 38.38
CA SER A 399 -14.94 1.55 39.64
C SER A 399 -13.93 0.40 39.49
N SER A 400 -13.28 0.00 40.57
CA SER A 400 -12.44 -1.21 40.65
C SER A 400 -13.18 -2.51 40.40
N LEU A 401 -14.50 -2.52 40.63
CA LEU A 401 -15.36 -3.66 40.38
C LEU A 401 -15.66 -3.87 38.89
N ASP A 402 -15.49 -2.83 38.09
CA ASP A 402 -15.72 -2.85 36.65
C ASP A 402 -14.50 -3.38 35.90
N ILE A 403 -14.29 -4.69 36.00
CA ILE A 403 -13.15 -5.38 35.39
C ILE A 403 -13.35 -5.50 33.87
N THR A 404 -12.51 -4.81 33.10
CA THR A 404 -12.49 -4.94 31.63
C THR A 404 -11.78 -6.23 31.21
N ALA A 405 -12.41 -7.03 30.35
CA ALA A 405 -11.85 -8.30 29.89
C ALA A 405 -12.06 -8.52 28.38
N CYS A 406 -11.03 -9.04 27.70
CA CYS A 406 -11.23 -9.51 26.33
C CYS A 406 -11.94 -10.89 26.31
N PRO A 407 -12.47 -11.34 25.16
CA PRO A 407 -13.12 -12.65 25.06
C PRO A 407 -12.25 -13.86 25.44
N GLY A 408 -10.92 -13.77 25.33
CA GLY A 408 -10.02 -14.85 25.76
C GLY A 408 -10.28 -16.17 25.04
N THR A 409 -10.06 -17.29 25.72
CA THR A 409 -10.25 -18.64 25.16
C THR A 409 -11.71 -18.99 24.85
N ASP A 410 -12.69 -18.20 25.30
CA ASP A 410 -14.11 -18.46 25.05
C ASP A 410 -14.44 -18.47 23.55
N THR A 411 -13.87 -17.53 22.79
CA THR A 411 -14.09 -17.42 21.33
C THR A 411 -12.84 -17.06 20.53
N CYS A 412 -11.76 -16.56 21.15
CA CYS A 412 -10.59 -16.06 20.41
C CYS A 412 -9.62 -17.18 20.02
N ASN A 413 -9.24 -17.22 18.74
CA ASN A 413 -8.19 -18.10 18.21
C ASN A 413 -6.81 -17.86 18.85
N LEU A 414 -6.54 -16.64 19.33
CA LEU A 414 -5.27 -16.27 19.97
C LEU A 414 -5.31 -16.33 21.50
N GLY A 415 -6.45 -16.70 22.09
CA GLY A 415 -6.58 -16.83 23.54
C GLY A 415 -5.67 -17.93 24.06
N ILE A 416 -4.85 -17.62 25.08
CA ILE A 416 -4.00 -18.60 25.76
C ILE A 416 -4.70 -19.11 27.02
N ALA A 417 -5.31 -18.22 27.81
CA ALA A 417 -6.14 -18.57 28.97
C ALA A 417 -7.43 -17.75 28.98
N SER A 418 -8.43 -18.20 29.75
CA SER A 418 -9.73 -17.54 29.87
C SER A 418 -9.58 -16.24 30.65
N SER A 419 -9.85 -15.12 29.98
CA SER A 419 -9.85 -13.79 30.59
C SER A 419 -11.20 -13.42 31.21
N THR A 420 -12.30 -13.82 30.57
CA THR A 420 -13.66 -13.65 31.08
C THR A 420 -13.91 -14.50 32.33
N GLY A 421 -13.44 -15.75 32.33
CA GLY A 421 -13.58 -16.67 33.46
C GLY A 421 -12.87 -16.18 34.72
N ILE A 422 -11.59 -15.76 34.59
CA ILE A 422 -10.88 -15.16 35.72
C ILE A 422 -11.48 -13.81 36.13
N ALA A 423 -11.91 -12.95 35.19
CA ALA A 423 -12.54 -11.67 35.50
C ALA A 423 -13.76 -11.86 36.41
N LYS A 424 -14.66 -12.79 36.05
CA LYS A 424 -15.83 -13.14 36.87
C LYS A 424 -15.43 -13.53 38.29
N LYS A 425 -14.39 -14.35 38.44
CA LYS A 425 -13.92 -14.81 39.75
C LYS A 425 -13.28 -13.70 40.58
N LEU A 426 -12.51 -12.80 39.96
CA LEU A 426 -11.92 -11.65 40.65
C LEU A 426 -13.00 -10.65 41.09
N GLU A 427 -14.01 -10.43 40.26
CA GLU A 427 -15.16 -9.61 40.61
C GLU A 427 -15.94 -10.20 41.79
N GLU A 428 -16.17 -11.51 41.83
CA GLU A 428 -16.79 -12.19 42.98
C GLU A 428 -15.99 -11.98 44.27
N VAL A 429 -14.65 -12.03 44.21
CA VAL A 429 -13.79 -11.73 45.36
C VAL A 429 -13.98 -10.28 45.81
N LEU A 430 -13.97 -9.32 44.89
CA LEU A 430 -14.19 -7.91 45.22
C LEU A 430 -15.57 -7.68 45.84
N GLN A 431 -16.63 -8.28 45.29
CA GLN A 431 -17.99 -8.14 45.81
C GLN A 431 -18.15 -8.72 47.22
N GLN A 432 -17.58 -9.90 47.47
CA GLN A 432 -17.77 -10.64 48.72
C GLN A 432 -16.84 -10.21 49.83
N GLU A 433 -15.59 -9.86 49.50
CA GLU A 433 -14.51 -9.64 50.47
C GLU A 433 -14.07 -8.17 50.57
N TYR A 434 -14.31 -7.37 49.54
CA TYR A 434 -13.86 -5.96 49.45
C TYR A 434 -14.98 -5.00 48.98
N PRO A 435 -16.16 -4.98 49.65
CA PRO A 435 -17.33 -4.25 49.16
C PRO A 435 -17.11 -2.73 48.99
N ASP A 436 -16.15 -2.14 49.71
CA ASP A 436 -15.78 -0.71 49.56
C ASP A 436 -15.16 -0.40 48.20
N TYR A 437 -14.63 -1.40 47.49
CA TYR A 437 -14.10 -1.25 46.14
C TYR A 437 -15.18 -1.20 45.06
N ALA A 438 -16.46 -1.41 45.42
CA ALA A 438 -17.59 -1.24 44.51
C ALA A 438 -17.76 0.20 44.02
N THR A 439 -17.22 1.18 44.75
CA THR A 439 -17.26 2.61 44.39
C THR A 439 -15.87 3.25 44.37
N ASN A 440 -14.81 2.43 44.40
CA ASN A 440 -13.43 2.92 44.40
C ASN A 440 -12.98 3.17 42.96
N GLU A 441 -12.46 4.37 42.69
CA GLU A 441 -11.93 4.74 41.36
C GLU A 441 -10.39 4.69 41.31
N ASN A 442 -9.73 4.47 42.46
CA ASN A 442 -8.27 4.51 42.61
C ASN A 442 -7.55 3.25 42.07
N LEU A 443 -8.29 2.20 41.73
CA LEU A 443 -7.75 0.96 41.20
C LEU A 443 -8.53 0.53 39.96
N VAL A 444 -7.83 0.43 38.82
CA VAL A 444 -8.38 -0.08 37.56
C VAL A 444 -7.78 -1.45 37.28
N ILE A 445 -8.65 -2.46 37.17
CA ILE A 445 -8.26 -3.84 36.88
C ILE A 445 -8.65 -4.21 35.46
N LYS A 446 -7.69 -4.71 34.67
CA LYS A 446 -7.97 -5.15 33.29
C LYS A 446 -7.29 -6.46 32.94
N ILE A 447 -7.94 -7.26 32.10
CA ILE A 447 -7.53 -8.64 31.80
C ILE A 447 -7.49 -8.88 30.29
N SER A 448 -6.50 -9.63 29.82
CA SER A 448 -6.57 -10.22 28.49
C SER A 448 -6.05 -11.65 28.46
N GLY A 449 -6.66 -12.51 27.66
CA GLY A 449 -6.29 -13.92 27.57
C GLY A 449 -4.95 -14.19 26.88
N CYS A 450 -4.29 -13.17 26.33
CA CYS A 450 -2.94 -13.25 25.74
C CYS A 450 -2.24 -11.88 25.71
N MET A 451 -0.99 -11.85 25.24
CA MET A 451 -0.11 -10.67 25.18
C MET A 451 -0.57 -9.55 24.22
N ASN A 452 -1.64 -9.74 23.44
CA ASN A 452 -2.10 -8.72 22.49
C ASN A 452 -2.78 -7.51 23.16
N SER A 453 -3.12 -7.62 24.45
CA SER A 453 -3.68 -6.54 25.27
C SER A 453 -4.99 -5.97 24.71
N CYS A 454 -5.89 -6.83 24.21
CA CYS A 454 -7.22 -6.41 23.71
C CYS A 454 -8.10 -5.82 24.82
N GLY A 455 -7.98 -6.33 26.04
CA GLY A 455 -8.59 -5.76 27.24
C GLY A 455 -7.71 -4.69 27.90
N GLN A 456 -6.60 -4.27 27.28
CA GLN A 456 -5.73 -3.17 27.75
C GLN A 456 -5.05 -3.40 29.11
N HIS A 457 -4.74 -4.65 29.49
CA HIS A 457 -4.10 -5.00 30.77
C HIS A 457 -2.72 -4.36 30.99
N THR A 458 -2.02 -3.98 29.92
CA THR A 458 -0.72 -3.29 29.98
C THR A 458 -0.84 -1.81 30.35
N MET A 459 -2.05 -1.29 30.46
CA MET A 459 -2.36 0.11 30.82
C MET A 459 -3.25 0.17 32.07
N ALA A 460 -3.23 -0.89 32.87
CA ALA A 460 -4.04 -0.99 34.08
C ALA A 460 -3.16 -0.78 35.33
N HIS A 461 -3.80 -0.30 36.40
CA HIS A 461 -3.17 -0.22 37.71
C HIS A 461 -2.77 -1.63 38.14
N LEU A 462 -3.69 -2.59 37.95
CA LEU A 462 -3.47 -4.02 38.10
C LEU A 462 -3.95 -4.78 36.85
N GLY A 463 -3.02 -5.36 36.11
CA GLY A 463 -3.26 -6.07 34.88
C GLY A 463 -3.07 -7.59 35.02
N PHE A 464 -3.91 -8.37 34.34
CA PHE A 464 -3.73 -9.82 34.22
C PHE A 464 -3.64 -10.24 32.75
N GLN A 465 -2.58 -10.96 32.41
CA GLN A 465 -2.35 -11.49 31.07
C GLN A 465 -2.35 -13.02 31.08
N GLY A 466 -3.25 -13.63 30.32
CA GLY A 466 -3.31 -15.08 30.11
C GLY A 466 -2.03 -15.61 29.47
N MET A 467 -1.48 -16.66 30.09
CA MET A 467 -0.27 -17.37 29.69
C MET A 467 -0.43 -18.87 29.99
N SER A 468 0.62 -19.64 29.73
CA SER A 468 0.72 -21.04 30.14
C SER A 468 2.00 -21.26 30.95
N THR A 469 1.99 -22.24 31.85
CA THR A 469 3.18 -22.69 32.58
C THR A 469 3.35 -24.20 32.47
N LYS A 470 4.60 -24.67 32.51
CA LYS A 470 4.94 -26.10 32.47
C LYS A 470 5.10 -26.60 33.90
N ALA A 471 4.48 -27.73 34.23
CA ALA A 471 4.56 -28.41 35.53
C ALA A 471 4.86 -29.89 35.28
N GLY A 472 6.14 -30.27 35.32
CA GLY A 472 6.58 -31.59 34.88
C GLY A 472 6.28 -31.81 33.39
N GLU A 473 5.56 -32.89 33.07
CA GLU A 473 5.11 -33.22 31.72
C GLU A 473 3.79 -32.53 31.31
N HIS A 474 3.10 -31.88 32.26
CA HIS A 474 1.82 -31.24 32.01
C HIS A 474 1.95 -29.73 31.80
N ILE A 475 0.97 -29.15 31.12
CA ILE A 475 0.84 -27.70 30.91
C ILE A 475 -0.41 -27.22 31.65
N ALA A 476 -0.26 -26.15 32.42
CA ALA A 476 -1.36 -25.51 33.14
C ALA A 476 -1.59 -24.06 32.64
N PRO A 477 -2.83 -23.55 32.68
CA PRO A 477 -3.12 -22.13 32.44
C PRO A 477 -2.45 -21.28 33.52
N ALA A 478 -1.94 -20.12 33.12
CA ALA A 478 -1.21 -19.20 33.98
C ALA A 478 -1.64 -17.75 33.74
N LEU A 479 -1.35 -16.89 34.70
CA LEU A 479 -1.52 -15.44 34.61
C LEU A 479 -0.16 -14.77 34.83
N GLN A 480 0.21 -13.88 33.92
CA GLN A 480 1.22 -12.87 34.20
C GLN A 480 0.51 -11.69 34.86
N ILE A 481 0.94 -11.33 36.06
CA ILE A 481 0.50 -10.14 36.77
C ILE A 481 1.34 -8.95 36.30
N LEU A 482 0.66 -7.84 36.03
CA LEU A 482 1.26 -6.56 35.67
C LEU A 482 0.76 -5.47 36.61
N MET A 483 1.59 -4.49 36.95
CA MET A 483 1.20 -3.41 37.88
C MET A 483 1.81 -2.06 37.49
N GLY A 484 1.16 -0.98 37.94
CA GLY A 484 1.69 0.38 37.88
C GLY A 484 1.46 1.15 36.58
N GLY A 485 0.67 0.59 35.65
CA GLY A 485 0.25 1.31 34.45
C GLY A 485 -1.00 2.16 34.70
N GLY A 486 -1.38 3.01 33.75
CA GLY A 486 -2.58 3.86 33.85
C GLY A 486 -2.55 5.09 32.96
N THR A 487 -3.59 5.93 33.04
CA THR A 487 -3.67 7.23 32.37
C THR A 487 -3.18 8.33 33.31
N LEU A 488 -2.31 9.23 32.83
CA LEU A 488 -1.83 10.39 33.58
C LEU A 488 -2.52 11.71 33.20
N ARG A 489 -3.35 11.71 32.14
CA ARG A 489 -4.01 12.87 31.47
C ARG A 489 -3.23 13.46 30.30
N ASP A 490 -3.91 14.24 29.47
CA ASP A 490 -3.39 15.05 28.36
C ASP A 490 -2.44 14.29 27.41
N GLY A 491 -2.86 13.09 26.98
CA GLY A 491 -2.07 12.27 26.07
C GLY A 491 -0.89 11.54 26.72
N LYS A 492 -0.85 11.48 28.06
CA LYS A 492 0.20 10.75 28.81
C LYS A 492 -0.39 9.53 29.50
N GLY A 493 0.35 8.43 29.41
CA GLY A 493 0.05 7.18 30.12
C GLY A 493 1.32 6.51 30.63
N VAL A 494 1.15 5.48 31.45
CA VAL A 494 2.24 4.64 31.98
C VAL A 494 1.96 3.18 31.63
N VAL A 495 2.95 2.49 31.09
CA VAL A 495 2.85 1.06 30.80
C VAL A 495 3.14 0.27 32.09
N SER A 496 2.32 -0.73 32.39
CA SER A 496 2.48 -1.60 33.55
C SER A 496 3.75 -2.46 33.45
N ASP A 497 4.44 -2.64 34.57
CA ASP A 497 5.56 -3.58 34.70
C ASP A 497 5.06 -5.02 34.72
N LYS A 498 5.83 -5.95 34.16
CA LYS A 498 5.58 -7.40 34.33
C LYS A 498 6.17 -7.86 35.66
N VAL A 499 5.31 -8.13 36.65
CA VAL A 499 5.74 -8.46 38.02
C VAL A 499 6.10 -9.94 38.15
N ILE A 500 5.13 -10.84 37.96
CA ILE A 500 5.33 -12.28 38.15
C ILE A 500 4.31 -13.11 37.38
N LYS A 501 4.69 -14.34 37.03
CA LYS A 501 3.81 -15.34 36.43
C LYS A 501 3.39 -16.37 37.49
N ILE A 502 2.09 -16.63 37.59
CA ILE A 502 1.51 -17.60 38.54
C ILE A 502 0.51 -18.53 37.84
N PRO A 503 0.21 -19.73 38.37
CA PRO A 503 -0.92 -20.55 37.95
C PRO A 503 -2.24 -19.77 37.99
N SER A 504 -3.12 -19.97 37.00
CA SER A 504 -4.31 -19.13 36.81
C SER A 504 -5.30 -19.21 37.97
N LYS A 505 -5.43 -20.38 38.61
CA LYS A 505 -6.32 -20.57 39.77
C LYS A 505 -5.87 -19.80 41.02
N ARG A 506 -4.62 -19.31 41.05
CA ARG A 506 -4.09 -18.47 42.14
C ARG A 506 -4.30 -16.98 41.92
N GLY A 507 -4.92 -16.58 40.81
CA GLY A 507 -5.29 -15.18 40.54
C GLY A 507 -6.10 -14.52 41.66
N PRO A 508 -7.16 -15.16 42.20
CA PRO A 508 -7.92 -14.66 43.34
C PRO A 508 -7.06 -14.38 44.57
N GLU A 509 -6.15 -15.32 44.89
CA GLU A 509 -5.26 -15.17 46.03
C GLU A 509 -4.23 -14.05 45.82
N ALA A 510 -3.72 -13.91 44.60
CA ALA A 510 -2.85 -12.78 44.27
C ALA A 510 -3.56 -11.44 44.44
N LEU A 511 -4.83 -11.34 44.01
CA LEU A 511 -5.64 -10.13 44.23
C LEU A 511 -5.76 -9.82 45.73
N ARG A 512 -6.10 -10.81 46.56
CA ARG A 512 -6.21 -10.63 48.02
C ARG A 512 -4.91 -10.12 48.63
N LEU A 513 -3.80 -10.76 48.32
CA LEU A 513 -2.49 -10.37 48.85
C LEU A 513 -2.13 -8.94 48.45
N ILE A 514 -2.35 -8.56 47.20
CA ILE A 514 -2.06 -7.20 46.70
C ILE A 514 -2.96 -6.17 47.38
N LEU A 515 -4.26 -6.43 47.46
CA LEU A 515 -5.22 -5.51 48.08
C LEU A 515 -4.97 -5.36 49.58
N ASN A 516 -4.77 -6.46 50.30
CA ASN A 516 -4.50 -6.43 51.73
C ASN A 516 -3.21 -5.67 52.05
N ASP A 517 -2.17 -5.87 51.23
CA ASP A 517 -0.93 -5.11 51.35
C ASP A 517 -1.15 -3.61 51.10
N TYR A 518 -1.89 -3.26 50.05
CA TYR A 518 -2.22 -1.86 49.76
C TYR A 518 -3.12 -1.22 50.82
N ILE A 519 -4.11 -1.93 51.35
CA ILE A 519 -4.98 -1.43 52.42
C ILE A 519 -4.16 -1.19 53.69
N ALA A 520 -3.27 -2.11 54.05
CA ALA A 520 -2.45 -2.01 55.25
C ALA A 520 -1.36 -0.93 55.14
N ASN A 521 -0.77 -0.74 53.96
CA ASN A 521 0.46 0.05 53.79
C ASN A 521 0.31 1.26 52.86
N GLY A 522 -0.83 1.44 52.20
CA GLY A 522 -1.06 2.45 51.18
C GLY A 522 -1.32 3.85 51.71
N ASN A 523 -1.72 3.98 52.99
CA ASN A 523 -1.94 5.28 53.67
C ASN A 523 -2.82 6.26 52.88
N GLY A 524 -3.81 5.75 52.14
CA GLY A 524 -4.75 6.56 51.35
C GLY A 524 -4.19 7.16 50.04
N VAL A 525 -2.93 6.90 49.66
CA VAL A 525 -2.40 7.32 48.36
C VAL A 525 -3.00 6.48 47.23
N HIS A 526 -3.03 7.00 46.01
CA HIS A 526 -3.51 6.26 44.85
C HIS A 526 -2.65 5.00 44.58
N PHE A 527 -3.26 3.90 44.12
CA PHE A 527 -2.59 2.58 44.01
C PHE A 527 -1.29 2.64 43.18
N VAL A 528 -1.31 3.41 42.09
CA VAL A 528 -0.14 3.54 41.21
C VAL A 528 1.04 4.18 41.94
N ASP A 529 0.80 5.15 42.82
CA ASP A 529 1.86 5.84 43.56
C ASP A 529 2.39 4.99 44.71
N TYR A 530 1.49 4.22 45.35
CA TYR A 530 1.90 3.16 46.28
C TYR A 530 2.81 2.13 45.61
N TYR A 531 2.41 1.65 44.43
CA TYR A 531 3.21 0.71 43.66
C TYR A 531 4.59 1.29 43.28
N LYS A 532 4.64 2.54 42.80
CA LYS A 532 5.90 3.21 42.45
C LYS A 532 6.85 3.33 43.66
N ALA A 533 6.32 3.65 44.84
CA ALA A 533 7.12 3.79 46.06
C ALA A 533 7.75 2.46 46.50
N LYS A 534 7.04 1.33 46.36
CA LYS A 534 7.54 -0.01 46.71
C LYS A 534 8.42 -0.62 45.62
N GLY A 535 8.06 -0.41 44.36
CA GLY A 535 8.75 -0.91 43.17
C GLY A 535 8.48 -2.39 42.83
N VAL A 536 8.77 -2.75 41.58
CA VAL A 536 8.50 -4.10 41.02
C VAL A 536 9.11 -5.25 41.82
N LYS A 537 10.33 -5.06 42.36
CA LYS A 537 11.06 -6.10 43.08
C LYS A 537 10.37 -6.50 44.38
N TYR A 538 9.73 -5.54 45.05
CA TYR A 538 8.96 -5.79 46.27
C TYR A 538 7.81 -6.76 45.99
N PHE A 539 6.94 -6.41 45.03
CA PHE A 539 5.79 -7.25 44.68
C PHE A 539 6.19 -8.59 44.06
N GLN A 540 7.29 -8.64 43.30
CA GLN A 540 7.81 -9.89 42.77
C GLN A 540 8.25 -10.85 43.89
N ALA A 541 8.95 -10.34 44.91
CA ALA A 541 9.34 -11.15 46.07
C ALA A 541 8.11 -11.57 46.89
N PHE A 542 7.18 -10.64 47.11
CA PHE A 542 5.95 -10.84 47.87
C PHE A 542 5.05 -11.93 47.26
N LEU A 543 4.88 -11.93 45.94
CA LEU A 543 4.03 -12.90 45.23
C LEU A 543 4.75 -14.18 44.82
N LYS A 544 6.06 -14.29 45.06
CA LYS A 544 6.88 -15.46 44.68
C LYS A 544 6.33 -16.80 45.16
N PRO A 545 5.76 -16.93 46.38
CA PRO A 545 5.17 -18.20 46.83
C PRO A 545 4.05 -18.71 45.91
N LEU A 546 3.27 -17.80 45.30
CA LEU A 546 2.20 -18.19 44.37
C LEU A 546 2.71 -18.73 43.04
N ALA A 547 3.98 -18.53 42.69
CA ALA A 547 4.54 -18.98 41.42
C ALA A 547 5.00 -20.44 41.41
N ASP A 548 5.00 -21.13 42.55
CA ASP A 548 5.44 -22.53 42.62
C ASP A 548 4.53 -23.47 41.82
N VAL A 549 5.12 -24.30 40.97
CA VAL A 549 4.40 -25.25 40.10
C VAL A 549 4.54 -26.71 40.59
N LYS A 550 5.24 -26.94 41.71
CA LYS A 550 5.46 -28.29 42.25
C LYS A 550 4.27 -28.82 43.05
N ASN A 551 3.39 -27.92 43.52
CA ASN A 551 2.25 -28.20 44.39
C ASN A 551 0.90 -27.95 43.71
N LEU A 552 0.82 -28.14 42.39
CA LEU A 552 -0.43 -27.98 41.64
C LEU A 552 -1.41 -29.12 41.92
N GLN A 553 -2.69 -28.75 42.03
CA GLN A 553 -3.83 -29.65 42.19
C GLN A 553 -4.42 -30.01 40.82
N PRO A 554 -5.21 -31.09 40.68
CA PRO A 554 -5.86 -31.45 39.42
C PRO A 554 -6.68 -30.31 38.79
N THR A 555 -7.34 -29.48 39.62
CA THR A 555 -8.11 -28.31 39.18
C THR A 555 -7.26 -27.19 38.58
N ASP A 556 -5.95 -27.14 38.88
CA ASP A 556 -5.02 -26.16 38.29
C ASP A 556 -4.76 -26.43 36.80
N PHE A 557 -5.07 -27.65 36.33
CA PHE A 557 -4.97 -28.04 34.92
C PHE A 557 -6.28 -27.84 34.17
N ILE A 558 -7.24 -27.11 34.73
CA ILE A 558 -8.51 -26.74 34.10
C ILE A 558 -8.60 -25.22 34.07
N ASP A 559 -8.88 -24.63 32.91
CA ASP A 559 -9.01 -23.18 32.78
C ASP A 559 -10.29 -22.67 33.45
N TRP A 560 -10.37 -21.37 33.74
CA TRP A 560 -11.60 -20.79 34.28
C TRP A 560 -12.76 -20.92 33.29
N GLY A 561 -13.95 -21.27 33.80
CA GLY A 561 -15.15 -21.44 32.98
C GLY A 561 -15.19 -22.68 32.08
N ASN A 562 -14.23 -23.61 32.23
CA ASN A 562 -14.17 -24.86 31.49
C ASN A 562 -14.25 -26.09 32.41
N GLU A 563 -14.66 -27.21 31.84
CA GLU A 563 -14.73 -28.52 32.52
C GLU A 563 -13.65 -29.50 32.02
N LYS A 564 -13.10 -29.24 30.83
CA LYS A 564 -12.07 -30.08 30.20
C LYS A 564 -10.68 -29.70 30.68
N LYS A 565 -9.78 -30.68 30.64
CA LYS A 565 -8.35 -30.47 30.89
C LYS A 565 -7.81 -29.44 29.90
N TYR A 566 -6.99 -28.53 30.39
CA TYR A 566 -6.38 -27.46 29.62
C TYR A 566 -5.40 -28.04 28.60
N GLU A 567 -5.61 -27.66 27.34
CA GLU A 567 -4.71 -27.92 26.24
C GLU A 567 -4.26 -26.59 25.66
N LYS A 568 -2.94 -26.42 25.52
CA LYS A 568 -2.39 -25.21 24.92
C LYS A 568 -2.64 -25.24 23.41
N PHE A 569 -3.77 -24.72 23.01
CA PHE A 569 -4.10 -24.46 21.61
C PHE A 569 -4.16 -22.95 21.36
N VAL A 570 -3.19 -22.47 20.58
CA VAL A 570 -3.16 -21.10 20.04
C VAL A 570 -3.26 -21.25 18.53
N GLY A 571 -4.42 -20.92 17.98
CA GLY A 571 -4.63 -20.94 16.54
C GLY A 571 -3.84 -19.84 15.84
N ILE A 572 -3.81 -19.89 14.51
CA ILE A 572 -3.31 -18.78 13.71
C ILE A 572 -4.37 -17.68 13.81
N GLY A 573 -4.10 -16.63 14.58
CA GLY A 573 -5.02 -15.50 14.61
C GLY A 573 -5.14 -14.97 13.20
N GLU A 574 -6.34 -14.91 12.63
CA GLU A 574 -6.60 -14.67 11.20
C GLU A 574 -6.04 -13.38 10.62
N CYS A 575 -5.60 -12.49 11.50
CA CYS A 575 -4.72 -11.44 11.10
C CYS A 575 -3.37 -11.98 10.53
N ALA A 576 -2.82 -13.11 10.91
CA ALA A 576 -1.47 -13.58 10.58
C ALA A 576 -1.41 -14.33 9.23
N GLY A 577 -0.64 -13.77 8.30
CA GLY A 577 -0.35 -14.31 6.96
C GLY A 577 0.61 -15.49 6.94
N VAL A 578 0.43 -16.36 5.96
CA VAL A 578 1.37 -17.41 5.52
C VAL A 578 1.69 -17.12 4.05
N VAL A 579 2.90 -17.46 3.61
CA VAL A 579 3.44 -17.07 2.30
C VAL A 579 2.72 -17.80 1.15
N ILE A 580 2.20 -17.02 0.19
CA ILE A 580 1.51 -17.42 -1.05
C ILE A 580 2.52 -17.75 -2.17
N ASP A 581 2.10 -18.48 -3.20
CA ASP A 581 2.68 -18.35 -4.55
C ASP A 581 2.45 -16.93 -5.09
N LEU A 582 3.45 -16.09 -4.85
CA LEU A 582 3.29 -14.65 -4.76
C LEU A 582 3.19 -13.98 -6.13
N VAL A 583 3.61 -14.61 -7.23
CA VAL A 583 3.72 -13.92 -8.53
C VAL A 583 2.39 -13.85 -9.28
N GLU A 584 1.72 -14.98 -9.49
CA GLU A 584 0.45 -15.03 -10.24
C GLU A 584 -0.65 -14.21 -9.54
N THR A 585 -0.73 -14.34 -8.21
CA THR A 585 -1.67 -13.57 -7.39
C THR A 585 -1.46 -12.06 -7.56
N LEU A 586 -0.21 -11.60 -7.54
CA LEU A 586 0.12 -10.18 -7.69
C LEU A 586 -0.21 -9.66 -9.10
N LEU A 587 -0.03 -10.46 -10.15
CA LEU A 587 -0.40 -10.07 -11.51
C LEU A 587 -1.93 -9.97 -11.67
N TYR A 588 -2.67 -10.93 -11.10
CA TYR A 588 -4.12 -10.88 -11.08
C TYR A 588 -4.63 -9.63 -10.34
N ASP A 589 -4.06 -9.35 -9.16
CA ASP A 589 -4.40 -8.16 -8.38
C ASP A 589 -4.05 -6.88 -9.14
N GLY A 590 -2.91 -6.85 -9.85
CA GLY A 590 -2.55 -5.75 -10.75
C GLY A 590 -3.62 -5.50 -11.80
N LYS A 591 -4.11 -6.54 -12.47
CA LYS A 591 -5.18 -6.44 -13.48
C LYS A 591 -6.51 -5.97 -12.88
N GLU A 592 -6.88 -6.47 -11.70
CA GLU A 592 -8.09 -6.03 -11.00
C GLU A 592 -8.03 -4.53 -10.65
N LYS A 593 -6.87 -4.06 -10.18
CA LYS A 593 -6.65 -2.63 -9.85
C LYS A 593 -6.67 -1.75 -11.11
N ILE A 594 -6.19 -2.22 -12.27
CA ILE A 594 -6.34 -1.50 -13.54
C ILE A 594 -7.82 -1.32 -13.88
N GLY A 595 -8.64 -2.38 -13.75
CA GLY A 595 -10.09 -2.29 -13.96
C GLY A 595 -10.74 -1.22 -13.08
N LYS A 596 -10.45 -1.26 -11.77
CA LYS A 596 -10.94 -0.25 -10.80
C LYS A 596 -10.45 1.16 -11.12
N SER A 597 -9.22 1.30 -11.62
CA SER A 597 -8.68 2.59 -12.05
C SER A 597 -9.44 3.17 -13.23
N ILE A 598 -9.84 2.33 -14.20
CA ILE A 598 -10.61 2.75 -15.37
C ILE A 598 -12.04 3.14 -14.96
N GLU A 599 -12.68 2.35 -14.09
CA GLU A 599 -14.00 2.68 -13.51
C GLU A 599 -13.96 4.03 -12.78
N ALA A 600 -13.02 4.21 -11.85
CA ALA A 600 -12.89 5.45 -11.09
C ALA A 600 -12.59 6.67 -11.98
N LEU A 601 -11.80 6.49 -13.05
CA LEU A 601 -11.53 7.55 -14.02
C LEU A 601 -12.80 7.94 -14.80
N ALA A 602 -13.60 6.95 -15.20
CA ALA A 602 -14.87 7.19 -15.89
C ALA A 602 -15.90 7.91 -15.01
N GLU A 603 -15.86 7.68 -13.69
CA GLU A 603 -16.71 8.33 -12.69
C GLU A 603 -16.20 9.73 -12.26
N GLY A 604 -15.03 10.16 -12.75
CA GLY A 604 -14.40 11.44 -12.37
C GLY A 604 -13.71 11.43 -10.99
N ALA A 605 -13.56 10.25 -10.38
CA ALA A 605 -12.88 10.07 -9.10
C ALA A 605 -11.35 10.00 -9.29
N PHE A 606 -10.73 11.13 -9.67
CA PHE A 606 -9.32 11.18 -10.07
C PHE A 606 -8.34 10.67 -9.01
N SER A 607 -8.54 11.00 -7.72
CA SER A 607 -7.68 10.52 -6.63
C SER A 607 -7.69 8.98 -6.54
N ASP A 608 -8.86 8.38 -6.71
CA ASP A 608 -9.05 6.93 -6.62
C ASP A 608 -8.48 6.23 -7.85
N ALA A 609 -8.66 6.81 -9.03
CA ALA A 609 -8.03 6.34 -10.26
C ALA A 609 -6.50 6.33 -10.14
N ILE A 610 -5.90 7.43 -9.67
CA ILE A 610 -4.45 7.52 -9.44
C ILE A 610 -3.98 6.45 -8.45
N TYR A 611 -4.71 6.26 -7.35
CA TYR A 611 -4.36 5.26 -6.34
C TYR A 611 -4.40 3.83 -6.91
N HIS A 612 -5.46 3.50 -7.67
CA HIS A 612 -5.61 2.18 -8.27
C HIS A 612 -4.55 1.91 -9.35
N ALA A 613 -4.23 2.90 -10.18
CA ALA A 613 -3.13 2.82 -11.13
C ALA A 613 -1.78 2.57 -10.42
N TYR A 614 -1.48 3.36 -9.38
CA TYR A 614 -0.27 3.17 -8.58
C TYR A 614 -0.20 1.79 -7.92
N SER A 615 -1.32 1.32 -7.35
CA SER A 615 -1.42 -0.02 -6.75
C SER A 615 -1.15 -1.13 -7.77
N ALA A 616 -1.64 -0.97 -9.01
CA ALA A 616 -1.36 -1.90 -10.09
C ALA A 616 0.13 -1.93 -10.45
N MET A 617 0.78 -0.76 -10.52
CA MET A 617 2.23 -0.64 -10.73
C MET A 617 3.01 -1.36 -9.62
N VAL A 618 2.67 -1.09 -8.35
CA VAL A 618 3.32 -1.72 -7.19
C VAL A 618 3.15 -3.24 -7.22
N ASN A 619 1.95 -3.75 -7.49
CA ASN A 619 1.70 -5.19 -7.54
C ASN A 619 2.51 -5.86 -8.65
N THR A 620 2.55 -5.25 -9.84
CA THR A 620 3.32 -5.76 -10.98
C THR A 620 4.83 -5.71 -10.70
N ALA A 621 5.34 -4.59 -10.20
CA ALA A 621 6.73 -4.45 -9.79
C ALA A 621 7.11 -5.47 -8.71
N LYS A 622 6.24 -5.67 -7.71
CA LYS A 622 6.43 -6.66 -6.66
C LYS A 622 6.45 -8.09 -7.20
N ALA A 623 5.60 -8.42 -8.16
CA ALA A 623 5.59 -9.74 -8.80
C ALA A 623 6.96 -10.02 -9.43
N LEU A 624 7.48 -9.05 -10.18
CA LEU A 624 8.79 -9.13 -10.85
C LEU A 624 9.97 -9.13 -9.87
N LEU A 625 9.88 -8.38 -8.77
CA LEU A 625 10.91 -8.36 -7.73
C LEU A 625 10.92 -9.65 -6.88
N THR A 626 9.77 -10.30 -6.75
CA THR A 626 9.65 -11.57 -6.04
C THR A 626 10.44 -12.67 -6.75
N THR A 627 10.41 -12.73 -8.08
CA THR A 627 11.15 -13.74 -8.85
C THR A 627 12.67 -13.63 -8.66
N VAL A 628 13.17 -12.47 -8.20
CA VAL A 628 14.61 -12.23 -7.94
C VAL A 628 14.98 -12.26 -6.46
N GLY A 629 14.04 -12.67 -5.59
CA GLY A 629 14.27 -12.74 -4.15
C GLY A 629 14.50 -11.38 -3.48
N ALA A 630 14.10 -10.28 -4.12
CA ALA A 630 14.22 -8.94 -3.55
C ALA A 630 13.28 -8.76 -2.36
N LYS A 631 13.71 -7.97 -1.37
CA LYS A 631 12.91 -7.69 -0.19
C LYS A 631 11.81 -6.66 -0.52
N THR A 632 10.58 -7.13 -0.62
CA THR A 632 9.39 -6.36 -1.00
C THR A 632 8.57 -5.88 0.22
N ASN A 633 9.27 -5.31 1.22
CA ASN A 633 8.69 -5.02 2.53
C ASN A 633 7.74 -3.81 2.55
N THR A 634 7.96 -2.81 1.68
CA THR A 634 7.16 -1.57 1.59
C THR A 634 6.89 -1.24 0.12
N GLN A 635 5.80 -0.53 -0.19
CA GLN A 635 5.47 -0.17 -1.57
C GLN A 635 6.50 0.80 -2.16
N HIS A 636 6.95 1.77 -1.36
CA HIS A 636 7.99 2.71 -1.77
C HIS A 636 9.28 1.98 -2.16
N LYS A 637 9.73 1.02 -1.35
CA LYS A 637 10.91 0.23 -1.65
C LYS A 637 10.71 -0.68 -2.86
N ILE A 638 9.49 -1.20 -3.09
CA ILE A 638 9.19 -1.99 -4.30
C ILE A 638 9.40 -1.15 -5.56
N ILE A 639 8.89 0.08 -5.60
CA ILE A 639 9.09 0.94 -6.78
C ILE A 639 10.56 1.34 -6.91
N LYS A 640 11.18 1.77 -5.81
CA LYS A 640 12.60 2.13 -5.81
C LYS A 640 13.51 0.98 -6.24
N ASP A 641 13.34 -0.20 -5.65
CA ASP A 641 14.08 -1.41 -6.02
C ASP A 641 13.80 -1.74 -7.49
N PHE A 642 12.55 -1.66 -7.94
CA PHE A 642 12.23 -1.90 -9.35
C PHE A 642 13.07 -0.97 -10.22
N ASP A 643 13.04 0.33 -9.98
CA ASP A 643 13.82 1.33 -10.73
C ASP A 643 15.35 1.11 -10.62
N GLU A 644 15.85 0.73 -9.45
CA GLU A 644 17.28 0.46 -9.20
C GLU A 644 17.80 -0.78 -9.97
N HIS A 645 16.93 -1.70 -10.38
CA HIS A 645 17.37 -2.94 -11.01
C HIS A 645 17.49 -2.85 -12.55
N PHE A 646 17.04 -1.82 -13.26
CA PHE A 646 17.06 -1.79 -14.75
C PHE A 646 17.98 -0.70 -15.35
N VAL A 647 19.02 -1.11 -16.10
CA VAL A 647 20.06 -0.24 -16.72
C VAL A 647 19.72 0.18 -18.16
N VAL A 648 19.81 1.46 -18.54
CA VAL A 648 19.55 1.95 -19.91
C VAL A 648 20.76 1.77 -20.86
N MET A 649 20.56 1.13 -22.02
CA MET A 649 21.59 0.89 -23.06
C MET A 649 21.05 1.12 -24.49
N GLY A 650 21.89 1.43 -25.49
CA GLY A 650 21.49 1.46 -26.92
C GLY A 650 21.30 0.05 -27.52
N ALA A 651 20.43 -0.17 -28.53
CA ALA A 651 20.04 -1.52 -28.97
C ALA A 651 20.82 -2.11 -30.18
N GLY A 652 21.99 -1.54 -30.53
CA GLY A 652 22.89 -2.10 -31.56
C GLY A 652 23.69 -3.33 -31.08
N PRO A 653 24.51 -3.97 -31.95
CA PRO A 653 25.23 -5.22 -31.61
C PRO A 653 26.06 -5.10 -30.33
N VAL A 654 26.78 -3.99 -30.16
CA VAL A 654 27.60 -3.71 -28.98
C VAL A 654 26.75 -3.55 -27.72
N GLY A 655 25.59 -2.91 -27.82
CA GLY A 655 24.67 -2.76 -26.69
C GLY A 655 23.98 -4.06 -26.30
N LEU A 656 23.59 -4.88 -27.29
CA LEU A 656 23.12 -6.26 -27.03
C LEU A 656 24.21 -7.06 -26.31
N PHE A 657 25.46 -7.00 -26.78
CA PHE A 657 26.55 -7.70 -26.09
C PHE A 657 26.82 -7.14 -24.67
N ALA A 658 26.66 -5.83 -24.44
CA ALA A 658 26.75 -5.26 -23.10
C ALA A 658 25.66 -5.82 -22.15
N VAL A 659 24.45 -6.10 -22.65
CA VAL A 659 23.41 -6.81 -21.88
C VAL A 659 23.86 -8.22 -21.50
N PHE A 660 24.53 -8.93 -22.39
CA PHE A 660 25.09 -10.25 -22.07
C PHE A 660 26.10 -10.17 -20.91
N GLU A 661 27.07 -9.27 -20.99
CA GLU A 661 28.08 -9.05 -19.94
C GLU A 661 27.43 -8.60 -18.62
N ALA A 662 26.46 -7.70 -18.68
CA ALA A 662 25.70 -7.24 -17.52
C ALA A 662 24.91 -8.39 -16.87
N GLY A 663 24.30 -9.24 -17.69
CA GLY A 663 23.60 -10.45 -17.27
C GLY A 663 24.49 -11.46 -16.53
N LEU A 664 25.74 -11.61 -16.95
CA LEU A 664 26.74 -12.44 -16.24
C LEU A 664 27.05 -11.91 -14.83
N LEU A 665 26.95 -10.59 -14.64
CA LEU A 665 27.07 -9.91 -13.34
C LEU A 665 25.73 -9.79 -12.59
N LYS A 666 24.66 -10.41 -13.12
CA LYS A 666 23.30 -10.33 -12.58
C LYS A 666 22.72 -8.90 -12.53
N LEU A 667 23.18 -8.04 -13.42
CA LEU A 667 22.58 -6.74 -13.69
C LEU A 667 21.48 -6.91 -14.74
N ARG A 668 20.32 -6.30 -14.54
CA ARG A 668 19.25 -6.26 -15.54
C ARG A 668 19.34 -4.99 -16.36
N CYS A 669 18.95 -5.08 -17.63
CA CYS A 669 19.09 -4.00 -18.59
C CYS A 669 17.77 -3.71 -19.32
N HIS A 670 17.64 -2.47 -19.74
CA HIS A 670 16.60 -1.89 -20.55
C HIS A 670 17.27 -1.21 -21.75
N LEU A 671 16.82 -1.51 -22.97
CA LEU A 671 17.42 -1.02 -24.19
C LEU A 671 16.54 0.09 -24.78
N ILE A 672 17.11 1.26 -25.08
CA ILE A 672 16.42 2.37 -25.77
C ILE A 672 17.02 2.52 -27.16
N ASP A 673 16.17 2.57 -28.18
CA ASP A 673 16.62 2.84 -29.55
C ASP A 673 15.58 3.62 -30.36
N ALA A 674 16.08 4.52 -31.21
CA ALA A 674 15.25 5.30 -32.11
C ALA A 674 14.65 4.43 -33.23
N LEU A 675 15.25 3.28 -33.52
CA LEU A 675 14.74 2.31 -34.48
C LEU A 675 13.64 1.44 -33.85
N ALA A 676 12.71 0.99 -34.68
CA ALA A 676 11.61 0.10 -34.26
C ALA A 676 12.06 -1.36 -34.00
N GLN A 677 13.33 -1.67 -34.26
CA GLN A 677 13.93 -2.99 -34.10
C GLN A 677 15.36 -2.87 -33.53
N THR A 678 15.86 -3.96 -32.96
CA THR A 678 17.23 -4.08 -32.45
C THR A 678 18.25 -4.28 -33.58
N GLY A 679 19.54 -4.15 -33.23
CA GLY A 679 20.66 -4.42 -34.14
C GLY A 679 21.20 -3.20 -34.90
N GLY A 680 20.63 -2.02 -34.68
CA GLY A 680 21.18 -0.75 -35.17
C GLY A 680 21.43 -0.77 -36.69
N GLN A 681 22.58 -0.25 -37.11
CA GLN A 681 22.99 -0.20 -38.52
C GLN A 681 23.02 -1.56 -39.21
N CYS A 682 23.34 -2.63 -38.47
CA CYS A 682 23.43 -3.98 -39.04
C CYS A 682 22.06 -4.45 -39.55
N SER A 683 20.99 -4.16 -38.80
CA SER A 683 19.63 -4.56 -39.17
C SER A 683 18.96 -3.56 -40.11
N GLU A 684 19.21 -2.26 -39.92
CA GLU A 684 18.53 -1.20 -40.67
C GLU A 684 19.13 -0.95 -42.06
N LEU A 685 20.46 -0.90 -42.16
CA LEU A 685 21.12 -0.45 -43.40
C LEU A 685 21.61 -1.63 -44.25
N TYR A 686 22.12 -2.70 -43.63
CA TYR A 686 22.83 -3.75 -44.36
C TYR A 686 22.61 -5.17 -43.81
N PRO A 687 21.36 -5.66 -43.63
CA PRO A 687 21.09 -6.95 -42.97
C PRO A 687 21.72 -8.16 -43.68
N LYS A 688 21.95 -8.06 -45.00
CA LYS A 688 22.56 -9.12 -45.83
C LYS A 688 24.06 -8.94 -46.06
N LYS A 689 24.70 -7.96 -45.42
CA LYS A 689 26.14 -7.74 -45.59
C LYS A 689 26.94 -8.78 -44.81
N PRO A 690 27.90 -9.48 -45.44
CA PRO A 690 28.78 -10.40 -44.73
C PRO A 690 29.80 -9.63 -43.88
N ILE A 691 30.02 -10.14 -42.67
CA ILE A 691 30.97 -9.65 -41.66
C ILE A 691 32.01 -10.75 -41.42
N TYR A 692 33.29 -10.40 -41.46
CA TYR A 692 34.42 -11.33 -41.43
C TYR A 692 35.33 -11.17 -40.22
N ASP A 693 35.10 -10.13 -39.42
CA ASP A 693 35.96 -9.67 -38.33
C ASP A 693 35.34 -9.92 -36.94
N ILE A 694 34.40 -10.87 -36.84
CA ILE A 694 33.87 -11.37 -35.57
C ILE A 694 34.53 -12.71 -35.23
N PRO A 695 35.39 -12.78 -34.20
CA PRO A 695 36.05 -14.03 -33.80
C PRO A 695 35.05 -15.15 -33.54
N GLY A 696 35.35 -16.34 -34.08
CA GLY A 696 34.48 -17.52 -33.99
C GLY A 696 33.53 -17.71 -35.17
N TYR A 697 33.38 -16.71 -36.05
CA TYR A 697 32.66 -16.83 -37.33
C TYR A 697 33.63 -16.62 -38.49
N PRO A 698 33.84 -17.61 -39.38
CA PRO A 698 34.57 -17.39 -40.63
C PRO A 698 33.90 -16.33 -41.52
N GLU A 699 32.57 -16.29 -41.49
CA GLU A 699 31.70 -15.30 -42.12
C GLU A 699 30.35 -15.32 -41.39
N VAL A 700 29.72 -14.15 -41.18
CA VAL A 700 28.36 -14.04 -40.64
C VAL A 700 27.63 -12.86 -41.27
N LEU A 701 26.36 -13.05 -41.68
CA LEU A 701 25.55 -11.93 -42.17
C LEU A 701 25.20 -10.99 -41.01
N ALA A 702 25.17 -9.68 -41.26
CA ALA A 702 24.90 -8.67 -40.24
C ALA A 702 23.58 -8.92 -39.48
N GLY A 703 22.51 -9.31 -40.18
CA GLY A 703 21.23 -9.67 -39.56
C GLY A 703 21.29 -10.95 -38.74
N ASP A 704 22.08 -11.95 -39.16
CA ASP A 704 22.24 -13.20 -38.42
C ASP A 704 23.10 -13.01 -37.17
N LEU A 705 24.10 -12.12 -37.23
CA LEU A 705 24.86 -11.70 -36.05
C LEU A 705 23.93 -11.08 -34.99
N VAL A 706 23.01 -10.20 -35.40
CA VAL A 706 22.04 -9.59 -34.48
C VAL A 706 21.12 -10.64 -33.88
N LYS A 707 20.53 -11.54 -34.69
CA LYS A 707 19.68 -12.63 -34.18
C LYS A 707 20.43 -13.53 -33.18
N ASN A 708 21.71 -13.81 -33.44
CA ASN A 708 22.54 -14.60 -32.53
C ASN A 708 22.79 -13.86 -31.21
N LEU A 709 23.01 -12.54 -31.25
CA LEU A 709 23.14 -11.71 -30.04
C LEU A 709 21.83 -11.62 -29.25
N GLU A 710 20.68 -11.50 -29.93
CA GLU A 710 19.37 -11.55 -29.27
C GLU A 710 19.13 -12.89 -28.58
N ALA A 711 19.45 -14.00 -29.25
CA ALA A 711 19.37 -15.33 -28.67
C ALA A 711 20.37 -15.52 -27.49
N GLN A 712 21.50 -14.82 -27.53
CA GLN A 712 22.51 -14.82 -26.47
C GLN A 712 22.03 -14.05 -25.23
N ILE A 713 21.30 -12.95 -25.38
CA ILE A 713 20.78 -12.15 -24.27
C ILE A 713 19.42 -12.58 -23.75
N ALA A 714 18.65 -13.34 -24.54
CA ALA A 714 17.32 -13.80 -24.16
C ALA A 714 17.23 -14.41 -22.74
N PRO A 715 18.20 -15.23 -22.26
CA PRO A 715 18.18 -15.75 -20.88
C PRO A 715 18.27 -14.67 -19.79
N PHE A 716 18.70 -13.45 -20.13
CA PHE A 716 18.80 -12.31 -19.21
C PHE A 716 17.59 -11.37 -19.29
N SER A 717 16.55 -11.74 -20.04
CA SER A 717 15.26 -11.03 -20.08
C SER A 717 15.36 -9.49 -20.16
N PRO A 718 16.11 -8.92 -21.11
CA PRO A 718 16.15 -7.47 -21.30
C PRO A 718 14.77 -6.92 -21.65
N THR A 719 14.55 -5.65 -21.32
CA THR A 719 13.36 -4.89 -21.71
C THR A 719 13.74 -3.83 -22.74
N TYR A 720 12.75 -3.26 -23.45
CA TYR A 720 13.02 -2.39 -24.61
C TYR A 720 12.05 -1.22 -24.69
N THR A 721 12.57 -0.05 -25.08
CA THR A 721 11.82 1.10 -25.61
C THR A 721 12.36 1.36 -27.02
N LEU A 722 11.66 0.85 -28.02
CA LEU A 722 12.02 0.98 -29.44
C LEU A 722 11.15 2.03 -30.11
N ALA A 723 11.61 2.55 -31.26
CA ALA A 723 10.99 3.66 -31.97
C ALA A 723 10.89 4.94 -31.12
N GLU A 724 11.79 5.12 -30.17
CA GLU A 724 11.92 6.32 -29.34
C GLU A 724 13.38 6.70 -29.14
N ARG A 725 13.69 7.96 -29.38
CA ARG A 725 15.05 8.48 -29.24
C ARG A 725 15.24 9.05 -27.85
N ALA A 726 16.30 8.65 -27.16
CA ALA A 726 16.74 9.32 -25.94
C ALA A 726 17.09 10.79 -26.26
N ASP A 727 16.40 11.72 -25.63
CA ASP A 727 16.45 13.14 -25.99
C ASP A 727 17.18 13.96 -24.92
N THR A 728 16.79 13.79 -23.64
CA THR A 728 17.43 14.49 -22.51
C THR A 728 17.91 13.52 -21.44
N ILE A 729 18.90 13.97 -20.66
CA ILE A 729 19.39 13.28 -19.47
C ILE A 729 19.53 14.30 -18.33
N GLU A 730 19.06 13.91 -17.14
CA GLU A 730 19.18 14.69 -15.91
C GLU A 730 19.86 13.83 -14.84
N LYS A 731 20.81 14.42 -14.10
CA LYS A 731 21.43 13.76 -12.94
C LYS A 731 20.66 14.12 -11.67
N LEU A 732 20.15 13.11 -10.98
CA LEU A 732 19.33 13.28 -9.77
C LEU A 732 20.20 13.44 -8.52
N GLU A 733 19.61 13.92 -7.41
CA GLU A 733 20.30 14.18 -6.14
C GLU A 733 20.96 12.92 -5.53
N ASP A 734 20.41 11.73 -5.80
CA ASP A 734 20.96 10.45 -5.34
C ASP A 734 22.12 9.94 -6.21
N GLY A 735 22.46 10.66 -7.28
CA GLY A 735 23.54 10.34 -8.22
C GLY A 735 23.12 9.48 -9.41
N SER A 736 21.85 9.05 -9.50
CA SER A 736 21.28 8.35 -10.65
C SER A 736 20.94 9.29 -11.82
N PHE A 737 20.51 8.73 -12.96
CA PHE A 737 20.23 9.45 -14.18
C PHE A 737 18.81 9.19 -14.68
N LEU A 738 18.07 10.27 -14.94
CA LEU A 738 16.77 10.25 -15.59
C LEU A 738 16.94 10.55 -17.08
N VAL A 739 16.74 9.54 -17.92
CA VAL A 739 16.74 9.67 -19.40
C VAL A 739 15.30 9.84 -19.88
N THR A 740 15.02 10.91 -20.63
CA THR A 740 13.70 11.14 -21.23
C THR A 740 13.77 11.00 -22.75
N THR A 741 12.84 10.25 -23.34
CA THR A 741 12.74 10.07 -24.79
C THR A 741 11.98 11.21 -25.46
N ASN A 742 12.08 11.31 -26.78
CA ASN A 742 11.33 12.27 -27.60
C ASN A 742 9.80 12.10 -27.54
N LYS A 743 9.30 10.98 -27.01
CA LYS A 743 7.86 10.76 -26.74
C LYS A 743 7.47 11.00 -25.28
N GLY A 744 8.41 11.43 -24.45
CA GLY A 744 8.17 11.72 -23.02
C GLY A 744 8.32 10.50 -22.10
N THR A 745 8.72 9.34 -22.61
CA THR A 745 9.00 8.15 -21.79
C THR A 745 10.21 8.42 -20.92
N LYS A 746 10.12 8.12 -19.63
CA LYS A 746 11.16 8.40 -18.63
C LYS A 746 11.74 7.11 -18.08
N HIS A 747 13.06 7.02 -18.06
CA HIS A 747 13.81 5.89 -17.53
C HIS A 747 14.82 6.37 -16.50
N ASN A 748 14.72 5.87 -15.27
CA ASN A 748 15.70 6.14 -14.23
C ASN A 748 16.70 4.98 -14.16
N ALA A 749 18.00 5.27 -14.10
CA ALA A 749 19.04 4.26 -13.97
C ALA A 749 20.24 4.79 -13.16
N PRO A 750 20.88 3.95 -12.32
CA PRO A 750 22.09 4.34 -11.57
C PRO A 750 23.31 4.56 -12.48
N VAL A 751 23.32 3.96 -13.67
CA VAL A 751 24.35 4.09 -14.70
C VAL A 751 23.72 4.09 -16.08
N VAL A 752 24.34 4.78 -17.04
CA VAL A 752 23.86 4.89 -18.43
C VAL A 752 24.97 4.46 -19.39
N PHE A 753 24.63 3.61 -20.37
CA PHE A 753 25.54 3.20 -21.43
C PHE A 753 25.10 3.77 -22.78
N ILE A 754 25.97 4.55 -23.41
CA ILE A 754 25.78 5.09 -24.76
C ILE A 754 26.43 4.13 -25.75
N ALA A 755 25.61 3.33 -26.43
CA ALA A 755 26.02 2.37 -27.46
C ALA A 755 25.46 2.75 -28.84
N GLY A 756 25.54 4.04 -29.21
CA GLY A 756 24.84 4.63 -30.35
C GLY A 756 25.46 4.39 -31.74
N GLY A 757 26.49 3.57 -31.87
CA GLY A 757 27.21 3.39 -33.15
C GLY A 757 27.76 4.73 -33.69
N LEU A 758 27.52 5.06 -34.95
CA LEU A 758 27.91 6.37 -35.50
C LEU A 758 26.89 7.51 -35.19
N GLY A 759 25.90 7.26 -34.33
CA GLY A 759 24.81 8.17 -34.02
C GLY A 759 23.58 7.97 -34.93
N SER A 760 22.65 8.93 -34.91
CA SER A 760 21.49 8.95 -35.82
C SER A 760 21.94 9.29 -37.24
N PHE A 761 21.53 8.47 -38.20
CA PHE A 761 21.77 8.73 -39.62
C PHE A 761 20.71 9.68 -40.15
N GLU A 762 21.10 10.90 -40.45
CA GLU A 762 20.23 11.86 -41.13
C GLU A 762 20.51 11.82 -42.63
N PRO A 763 19.47 11.90 -43.49
CA PRO A 763 19.69 11.99 -44.92
C PRO A 763 20.37 13.31 -45.29
N ARG A 764 21.31 13.24 -46.23
CA ARG A 764 21.93 14.45 -46.81
C ARG A 764 20.90 15.15 -47.68
N LYS A 765 20.36 16.24 -47.18
CA LYS A 765 19.34 17.03 -47.89
C LYS A 765 19.97 17.79 -49.06
N PRO A 766 19.35 17.82 -50.25
CA PRO A 766 19.74 18.73 -51.32
C PRO A 766 19.54 20.19 -50.86
N PRO A 767 20.37 21.15 -51.31
CA PRO A 767 20.24 22.54 -50.95
C PRO A 767 19.08 23.21 -51.72
N ILE A 768 17.85 22.79 -51.45
CA ILE A 768 16.61 23.30 -52.04
C ILE A 768 15.86 24.11 -50.98
N PRO A 769 15.51 25.39 -51.23
CA PRO A 769 14.78 26.20 -50.27
C PRO A 769 13.43 25.58 -49.89
N ASN A 770 13.06 25.65 -48.61
CA ASN A 770 11.79 25.18 -48.05
C ASN A 770 11.52 23.67 -48.20
N LEU A 771 12.53 22.86 -48.50
CA LEU A 771 12.36 21.42 -48.70
C LEU A 771 11.74 20.73 -47.47
N GLU A 772 12.06 21.19 -46.25
CA GLU A 772 11.54 20.65 -45.00
C GLU A 772 10.00 20.73 -44.89
N LYS A 773 9.35 21.67 -45.60
CA LYS A 773 7.88 21.82 -45.58
C LYS A 773 7.17 20.64 -46.24
N TYR A 774 7.86 19.92 -47.10
CA TYR A 774 7.32 18.81 -47.90
C TYR A 774 7.76 17.43 -47.40
N GLU A 775 8.54 17.36 -46.32
CA GLU A 775 8.84 16.10 -45.66
C GLU A 775 7.55 15.43 -45.18
N GLU A 776 7.44 14.12 -45.40
CA GLU A 776 6.21 13.33 -45.17
C GLU A 776 5.00 13.75 -46.02
N LYS A 777 5.19 14.70 -46.94
CA LYS A 777 4.17 15.28 -47.84
C LYS A 777 4.60 15.19 -49.30
N GLY A 778 5.38 14.18 -49.64
CA GLY A 778 5.90 13.92 -50.99
C GLY A 778 7.41 14.09 -51.15
N VAL A 779 8.15 14.48 -50.10
CA VAL A 779 9.62 14.37 -50.08
C VAL A 779 10.05 13.26 -49.14
N GLU A 780 10.76 12.27 -49.68
CA GLU A 780 11.21 11.09 -48.94
C GLU A 780 12.67 10.80 -49.22
N TYR A 781 13.44 10.44 -48.20
CA TYR A 781 14.88 10.24 -48.35
C TYR A 781 15.31 8.78 -48.45
N LEU A 782 14.35 7.87 -48.39
CA LEU A 782 14.53 6.44 -48.54
C LEU A 782 13.20 5.81 -48.94
N VAL A 783 13.26 4.78 -49.79
CA VAL A 783 12.10 3.99 -50.19
C VAL A 783 11.94 2.84 -49.18
N LYS A 784 10.92 2.92 -48.31
CA LYS A 784 10.63 1.87 -47.31
C LYS A 784 9.87 0.70 -47.93
N ASP A 785 8.79 1.05 -48.62
CA ASP A 785 7.92 0.11 -49.30
C ASP A 785 7.74 0.60 -50.75
N PRO A 786 8.30 -0.10 -51.75
CA PRO A 786 8.15 0.32 -53.15
C PRO A 786 6.69 0.26 -53.63
N GLU A 787 5.84 -0.58 -53.05
CA GLU A 787 4.42 -0.68 -53.43
C GLU A 787 3.62 0.58 -53.10
N PHE A 788 4.08 1.38 -52.14
CA PHE A 788 3.50 2.68 -51.85
C PHE A 788 3.47 3.61 -53.07
N TYR A 789 4.39 3.44 -54.02
CA TYR A 789 4.52 4.29 -55.20
C TYR A 789 3.70 3.82 -56.40
N ARG A 790 2.92 2.75 -56.25
CA ARG A 790 2.05 2.23 -57.31
C ARG A 790 1.15 3.33 -57.87
N ASP A 791 1.13 3.44 -59.20
CA ASP A 791 0.36 4.43 -59.96
C ASP A 791 0.74 5.91 -59.72
N LYS A 792 1.85 6.20 -59.03
CA LYS A 792 2.34 7.57 -58.77
C LYS A 792 3.47 8.00 -59.71
N LYS A 793 3.66 9.30 -59.90
CA LYS A 793 4.82 9.89 -60.60
C LYS A 793 5.94 10.19 -59.61
N VAL A 794 7.12 9.60 -59.81
CA VAL A 794 8.25 9.70 -58.87
C VAL A 794 9.46 10.31 -59.56
N VAL A 795 10.05 11.33 -58.95
CA VAL A 795 11.34 11.89 -59.36
C VAL A 795 12.40 11.49 -58.36
N ILE A 796 13.40 10.74 -58.79
CA ILE A 796 14.54 10.30 -57.98
C ILE A 796 15.75 11.18 -58.34
N ALA A 797 16.42 11.75 -57.35
CA ALA A 797 17.68 12.48 -57.57
C ALA A 797 18.83 11.78 -56.87
N GLY A 798 19.85 11.36 -57.64
CA GLY A 798 21.01 10.64 -57.08
C GLY A 798 21.86 10.00 -58.15
N GLY A 799 22.97 9.38 -57.75
CA GLY A 799 23.81 8.63 -58.70
C GLY A 799 24.69 7.56 -58.08
N GLY A 800 24.39 7.12 -56.86
CA GLY A 800 24.95 5.91 -56.25
C GLY A 800 24.00 4.72 -56.41
N ASP A 801 24.39 3.57 -55.87
CA ASP A 801 23.65 2.30 -56.02
C ASP A 801 22.17 2.42 -55.66
N SER A 802 21.84 3.01 -54.50
CA SER A 802 20.44 3.16 -54.08
C SER A 802 19.58 3.93 -55.08
N ALA A 803 20.11 4.96 -55.73
CA ALA A 803 19.34 5.74 -56.70
C ALA A 803 19.07 4.93 -57.97
N LEU A 804 20.05 4.15 -58.42
CA LEU A 804 19.92 3.30 -59.60
C LEU A 804 18.97 2.13 -59.33
N ASP A 805 19.17 1.41 -58.23
CA ASP A 805 18.38 0.23 -57.89
C ASP A 805 16.91 0.57 -57.68
N TRP A 806 16.62 1.68 -56.98
CA TRP A 806 15.23 2.13 -56.82
C TRP A 806 14.63 2.65 -58.12
N SER A 807 15.42 3.28 -59.00
CA SER A 807 14.92 3.67 -60.32
C SER A 807 14.53 2.44 -61.16
N ILE A 808 15.35 1.38 -61.13
CA ILE A 808 15.08 0.11 -61.80
C ILE A 808 13.82 -0.53 -61.23
N PHE A 809 13.73 -0.64 -59.90
CA PHE A 809 12.62 -1.31 -59.24
C PHE A 809 11.30 -0.57 -59.44
N LEU A 810 11.29 0.75 -59.24
CA LEU A 810 10.09 1.56 -59.39
C LEU A 810 9.65 1.70 -60.84
N ALA A 811 10.50 1.43 -61.83
CA ALA A 811 10.11 1.43 -63.24
C ALA A 811 9.03 0.38 -63.57
N ASP A 812 8.90 -0.67 -62.75
CA ASP A 812 7.85 -1.70 -62.90
C ASP A 812 6.68 -1.52 -61.91
N VAL A 813 6.71 -0.49 -61.05
CA VAL A 813 5.70 -0.27 -59.98
C VAL A 813 5.00 1.08 -60.13
N ALA A 814 5.76 2.16 -60.26
CA ALA A 814 5.25 3.52 -60.35
C ALA A 814 4.66 3.80 -61.75
N LYS A 815 3.77 4.80 -61.84
CA LYS A 815 3.20 5.24 -63.12
C LYS A 815 4.26 5.87 -64.02
N GLU A 816 5.20 6.59 -63.43
CA GLU A 816 6.29 7.24 -64.14
C GLU A 816 7.49 7.42 -63.19
N VAL A 817 8.69 7.09 -63.65
CA VAL A 817 9.94 7.32 -62.90
C VAL A 817 10.87 8.22 -63.69
N SER A 818 11.31 9.31 -63.08
CA SER A 818 12.38 10.16 -63.62
C SER A 818 13.61 10.08 -62.74
N LEU A 819 14.78 9.76 -63.31
CA LEU A 819 16.05 9.76 -62.60
C LEU A 819 16.87 10.99 -63.00
N VAL A 820 17.14 11.87 -62.04
CA VAL A 820 17.87 13.13 -62.21
C VAL A 820 19.29 12.99 -61.66
N HIS A 821 20.29 13.27 -62.48
CA HIS A 821 21.70 13.29 -62.06
C HIS A 821 22.50 14.45 -62.64
N ARG A 822 23.35 15.07 -61.81
CA ARG A 822 24.16 16.27 -62.18
C ARG A 822 25.28 16.02 -63.19
N ARG A 823 25.60 14.76 -63.48
CA ARG A 823 26.67 14.30 -64.41
C ARG A 823 26.11 13.21 -65.31
N LYS A 824 26.87 12.82 -66.34
CA LYS A 824 26.54 11.65 -67.17
C LYS A 824 27.01 10.34 -66.52
N ASP A 825 28.11 10.40 -65.79
CA ASP A 825 28.69 9.23 -65.14
C ASP A 825 28.06 8.97 -63.77
N PHE A 826 27.61 7.75 -63.56
CA PHE A 826 27.07 7.26 -62.30
C PHE A 826 28.17 6.55 -61.49
N ARG A 827 28.02 6.53 -60.15
CA ARG A 827 28.98 5.92 -59.21
C ARG A 827 28.56 4.53 -58.72
N GLY A 828 27.39 4.04 -59.11
CA GLY A 828 26.92 2.71 -58.72
C GLY A 828 27.49 1.58 -59.58
N ALA A 829 27.11 0.35 -59.23
CA ALA A 829 27.51 -0.87 -59.91
C ALA A 829 27.24 -0.80 -61.42
N LEU A 830 28.19 -1.31 -62.22
CA LEU A 830 28.14 -1.28 -63.69
C LEU A 830 26.80 -1.85 -64.21
N ASP A 831 26.39 -3.00 -63.66
CA ASP A 831 25.15 -3.70 -64.01
C ASP A 831 23.91 -2.82 -63.79
N SER A 832 23.83 -2.09 -62.68
CA SER A 832 22.70 -1.18 -62.39
C SER A 832 22.69 0.02 -63.33
N VAL A 833 23.86 0.55 -63.70
CA VAL A 833 23.99 1.64 -64.68
C VAL A 833 23.53 1.17 -66.07
N GLU A 834 23.97 -0.01 -66.51
CA GLU A 834 23.57 -0.60 -67.79
C GLU A 834 22.06 -0.88 -67.85
N LYS A 835 21.48 -1.36 -66.75
CA LYS A 835 20.05 -1.66 -66.66
C LYS A 835 19.19 -0.40 -66.67
N VAL A 836 19.58 0.66 -65.95
CA VAL A 836 18.92 1.98 -66.05
C VAL A 836 18.98 2.51 -67.48
N ALA A 837 20.13 2.37 -68.15
CA ALA A 837 20.28 2.82 -69.54
C ALA A 837 19.38 2.03 -70.51
N ALA A 838 19.22 0.71 -70.32
CA ALA A 838 18.30 -0.12 -71.09
C ALA A 838 16.83 0.29 -70.86
N LEU A 839 16.40 0.39 -69.61
CA LEU A 839 15.04 0.81 -69.25
C LEU A 839 14.71 2.23 -69.72
N SER A 840 15.71 3.11 -69.79
CA SER A 840 15.53 4.44 -70.36
C SER A 840 15.31 4.39 -71.88
N LYS A 841 16.04 3.54 -72.61
CA LYS A 841 15.80 3.32 -74.06
C LYS A 841 14.43 2.71 -74.34
N GLU A 842 13.92 1.89 -73.43
CA GLU A 842 12.56 1.31 -73.48
C GLU A 842 11.46 2.32 -73.10
N GLY A 843 11.83 3.55 -72.69
CA GLY A 843 10.88 4.58 -72.27
C GLY A 843 10.28 4.36 -70.88
N LYS A 844 10.76 3.37 -70.11
CA LYS A 844 10.29 3.08 -68.74
C LYS A 844 10.88 4.02 -67.69
N ILE A 845 12.08 4.57 -67.93
CA ILE A 845 12.71 5.57 -67.06
C ILE A 845 13.04 6.82 -67.86
N ASN A 846 12.54 7.97 -67.39
CA ASN A 846 12.91 9.28 -67.91
C ASN A 846 14.24 9.72 -67.29
N LEU A 847 15.34 9.42 -67.97
CA LEU A 847 16.69 9.69 -67.49
C LEU A 847 17.14 11.12 -67.86
N ILE A 848 17.28 11.98 -66.84
CA ILE A 848 17.68 13.38 -66.99
C ILE A 848 19.07 13.56 -66.37
N THR A 849 20.10 13.45 -67.19
CA THR A 849 21.51 13.68 -66.76
C THR A 849 21.93 15.12 -66.97
N GLU A 850 23.08 15.52 -66.44
CA GLU A 850 23.54 16.91 -66.47
C GLU A 850 22.54 17.94 -65.88
N ALA A 851 21.69 17.48 -64.95
CA ALA A 851 20.66 18.29 -64.32
C ALA A 851 20.59 18.12 -62.80
N GLU A 852 20.01 19.10 -62.14
CA GLU A 852 19.75 19.07 -60.70
C GLU A 852 18.39 19.67 -60.36
N VAL A 853 17.70 19.11 -59.38
CA VAL A 853 16.46 19.68 -58.87
C VAL A 853 16.77 20.93 -58.06
N LYS A 854 16.08 22.04 -58.35
CA LYS A 854 16.29 23.34 -57.69
C LYS A 854 15.11 23.81 -56.85
N GLU A 855 13.89 23.47 -57.25
CA GLU A 855 12.67 23.93 -56.59
C GLU A 855 11.65 22.78 -56.51
N ILE A 856 10.81 22.81 -55.47
CA ILE A 856 9.71 21.87 -55.23
C ILE A 856 8.42 22.67 -55.17
N HIS A 857 7.42 22.24 -55.95
CA HIS A 857 6.14 22.91 -56.10
C HIS A 857 5.04 22.23 -55.30
N GLY A 858 4.22 23.03 -54.61
CA GLY A 858 3.06 22.55 -53.87
C GLY A 858 2.64 23.51 -52.77
N THR A 859 1.38 23.44 -52.32
CA THR A 859 0.90 24.18 -51.14
C THR A 859 0.97 23.31 -49.88
N GLU A 860 0.34 22.13 -49.93
CA GLU A 860 0.30 21.17 -48.82
C GLU A 860 1.13 19.91 -49.05
N LYS A 861 1.34 19.52 -50.32
CA LYS A 861 2.08 18.34 -50.75
C LYS A 861 2.81 18.60 -52.06
N VAL A 862 3.80 17.77 -52.38
CA VAL A 862 4.52 17.84 -53.67
C VAL A 862 3.54 17.64 -54.83
N THR A 863 3.65 18.51 -55.83
CA THR A 863 2.90 18.44 -57.10
C THR A 863 3.82 18.46 -58.31
N GLY A 864 5.07 18.88 -58.12
CA GLY A 864 6.08 18.90 -59.17
C GLY A 864 7.41 19.45 -58.65
N VAL A 865 8.41 19.44 -59.53
CA VAL A 865 9.75 19.95 -59.26
C VAL A 865 10.30 20.71 -60.48
N THR A 866 11.09 21.75 -60.23
CA THR A 866 11.90 22.39 -61.27
C THR A 866 13.27 21.72 -61.34
N ILE A 867 13.57 21.14 -62.50
CA ILE A 867 14.84 20.50 -62.82
C ILE A 867 15.68 21.45 -63.69
N MET A 868 16.83 21.89 -63.20
CA MET A 868 17.72 22.77 -63.96
C MET A 868 18.73 21.93 -64.76
N HIS A 869 18.54 21.84 -66.08
CA HIS A 869 19.45 21.17 -67.00
C HIS A 869 20.51 22.15 -67.53
N LYS A 870 21.79 21.73 -67.56
CA LYS A 870 22.91 22.61 -67.95
C LYS A 870 22.79 23.22 -69.35
N LYS A 871 22.10 22.56 -70.28
CA LYS A 871 21.95 23.03 -71.67
C LYS A 871 20.54 23.52 -72.00
N ASP A 872 19.53 22.87 -71.43
CA ASP A 872 18.13 23.06 -71.83
C ASP A 872 17.36 24.00 -70.88
N GLY A 873 18.03 24.52 -69.84
CA GLY A 873 17.44 25.44 -68.89
C GLY A 873 16.52 24.75 -67.87
N ALA A 874 15.55 25.49 -67.36
CA ALA A 874 14.59 25.00 -66.37
C ALA A 874 13.53 24.10 -67.02
N ILE A 875 13.39 22.88 -66.51
CA ILE A 875 12.38 21.89 -66.90
C ILE A 875 11.41 21.73 -65.75
N GLU A 876 10.15 22.08 -65.97
CA GLU A 876 9.07 21.80 -65.02
C GLU A 876 8.59 20.36 -65.17
N LYS A 877 8.60 19.61 -64.06
CA LYS A 877 8.21 18.20 -64.06
C LYS A 877 7.19 17.92 -62.98
N ASP A 878 5.98 17.54 -63.39
CA ASP A 878 4.95 17.07 -62.46
C ASP A 878 5.39 15.78 -61.77
N CYS A 879 5.26 15.73 -60.45
CA CYS A 879 5.48 14.52 -59.66
C CYS A 879 4.64 14.53 -58.38
N ASP A 880 4.26 13.33 -57.95
CA ASP A 880 3.60 13.13 -56.66
C ASP A 880 4.63 13.01 -55.54
N HIS A 881 5.82 12.50 -55.87
CA HIS A 881 6.92 12.24 -54.93
C HIS A 881 8.28 12.64 -55.50
N PHE A 882 9.09 13.27 -54.65
CA PHE A 882 10.49 13.59 -54.89
C PHE A 882 11.38 12.84 -53.90
N VAL A 883 12.30 12.03 -54.41
CA VAL A 883 13.13 11.12 -53.61
C VAL A 883 14.62 11.46 -53.79
N PRO A 884 15.20 12.39 -53.00
CA PRO A 884 16.63 12.70 -53.06
C PRO A 884 17.48 11.66 -52.30
N LEU A 885 18.21 10.84 -53.05
CA LEU A 885 19.08 9.76 -52.54
C LEU A 885 20.56 10.17 -52.58
N PHE A 886 20.93 11.14 -51.72
CA PHE A 886 22.30 11.70 -51.66
C PHE A 886 23.21 11.05 -50.60
N GLY A 887 22.72 9.99 -49.95
CA GLY A 887 23.40 9.28 -48.87
C GLY A 887 23.07 9.84 -47.49
N LEU A 888 23.53 9.15 -46.44
CA LEU A 888 23.28 9.48 -45.05
C LEU A 888 24.52 10.15 -44.42
N GLN A 889 24.31 11.08 -43.48
CA GLN A 889 25.36 11.66 -42.65
C GLN A 889 25.15 11.25 -41.18
N PRO A 890 26.17 10.69 -40.51
CA PRO A 890 26.10 10.38 -39.09
C PRO A 890 26.13 11.67 -38.24
N LYS A 891 25.26 11.75 -37.23
CA LYS A 891 25.26 12.80 -36.20
C LYS A 891 25.00 12.18 -34.82
N LEU A 892 25.62 12.70 -33.77
CA LEU A 892 25.34 12.26 -32.39
C LEU A 892 23.90 12.60 -31.94
N GLY A 893 23.20 13.50 -32.63
CA GLY A 893 21.84 13.90 -32.28
C GLY A 893 21.78 14.61 -30.92
N PRO A 894 20.67 14.46 -30.15
CA PRO A 894 20.50 15.12 -28.84
C PRO A 894 21.58 14.76 -27.81
N ILE A 895 22.21 13.60 -27.94
CA ILE A 895 23.31 13.15 -27.05
C ILE A 895 24.47 14.15 -27.07
N GLY A 896 24.67 14.84 -28.19
CA GLY A 896 25.69 15.90 -28.31
C GLY A 896 25.50 17.05 -27.30
N ASN A 897 24.29 17.22 -26.78
CA ASN A 897 23.94 18.30 -25.84
C ASN A 897 23.96 17.84 -24.37
N TRP A 898 24.37 16.61 -24.08
CA TRP A 898 24.35 16.04 -22.72
C TRP A 898 25.52 16.50 -21.82
N GLY A 899 26.30 17.51 -22.24
CA GLY A 899 27.48 17.98 -21.51
C GLY A 899 28.68 17.03 -21.58
N LEU A 900 28.70 16.13 -22.57
CA LEU A 900 29.78 15.19 -22.81
C LEU A 900 30.94 15.84 -23.56
N GLU A 901 32.16 15.41 -23.28
CA GLU A 901 33.33 15.80 -24.06
C GLU A 901 33.32 15.09 -25.43
N ILE A 902 33.40 15.85 -26.52
CA ILE A 902 33.23 15.34 -27.88
C ILE A 902 34.39 15.81 -28.76
N GLU A 903 35.04 14.86 -29.45
CA GLU A 903 36.03 15.13 -30.49
C GLU A 903 35.54 14.57 -31.83
N LYS A 904 35.48 15.41 -32.87
CA LYS A 904 35.13 14.99 -34.25
C LYS A 904 33.85 14.12 -34.32
N ASN A 905 32.81 14.52 -33.59
CA ASN A 905 31.51 13.81 -33.51
C ASN A 905 31.60 12.40 -32.89
N ALA A 906 32.53 12.20 -31.95
CA ALA A 906 32.64 11.01 -31.11
C ALA A 906 32.91 11.38 -29.64
N ILE A 907 32.38 10.61 -28.70
CA ILE A 907 32.45 10.86 -27.26
C ILE A 907 33.83 10.45 -26.73
N VAL A 908 34.54 11.36 -26.06
CA VAL A 908 35.84 11.06 -25.45
C VAL A 908 35.63 10.17 -24.21
N VAL A 909 36.43 9.10 -24.09
CA VAL A 909 36.36 8.15 -22.97
C VAL A 909 37.74 7.81 -22.40
N ASP A 910 37.80 7.43 -21.13
CA ASP A 910 39.02 6.93 -20.48
C ASP A 910 39.25 5.44 -20.80
N ASN A 911 39.97 5.16 -21.87
CA ASN A 911 40.31 3.80 -22.28
C ASN A 911 41.42 3.14 -21.44
N ALA A 912 42.10 3.90 -20.57
CA ALA A 912 43.13 3.35 -19.68
C ALA A 912 42.50 2.70 -18.43
N LEU A 913 41.29 3.14 -18.06
CA LEU A 913 40.59 2.66 -16.87
C LEU A 913 39.35 1.82 -17.21
N ASP A 914 38.30 2.44 -17.76
CA ASP A 914 36.95 1.86 -17.71
C ASP A 914 35.99 2.28 -18.84
N TYR A 915 36.46 3.06 -19.80
CA TYR A 915 35.65 3.67 -20.87
C TYR A 915 34.52 4.59 -20.36
N SER A 916 34.68 5.16 -19.17
CA SER A 916 33.81 6.22 -18.68
C SER A 916 33.99 7.51 -19.48
N THR A 917 32.92 8.30 -19.54
CA THR A 917 32.95 9.67 -20.08
C THR A 917 33.42 10.66 -19.00
N ASN A 918 33.48 11.96 -19.34
CA ASN A 918 33.71 13.02 -18.34
C ASN A 918 32.65 13.08 -17.23
N ILE A 919 31.51 12.40 -17.37
CA ILE A 919 30.45 12.30 -16.36
C ILE A 919 30.47 10.91 -15.72
N LYS A 920 30.89 10.83 -14.44
CA LYS A 920 30.90 9.58 -13.67
C LYS A 920 29.52 8.92 -13.65
N GLY A 921 29.47 7.65 -14.05
CA GLY A 921 28.24 6.85 -14.16
C GLY A 921 27.66 6.79 -15.59
N ILE A 922 28.22 7.56 -16.53
CA ILE A 922 27.92 7.49 -17.96
C ILE A 922 29.13 6.90 -18.69
N PHE A 923 28.89 5.80 -19.41
CA PHE A 923 29.88 5.10 -20.23
C PHE A 923 29.51 5.24 -21.72
N ALA A 924 30.50 5.26 -22.60
CA ALA A 924 30.26 5.21 -24.05
C ALA A 924 31.08 4.09 -24.68
N ILE A 925 30.44 3.22 -25.48
CA ILE A 925 31.03 2.00 -26.03
C ILE A 925 30.67 1.81 -27.51
N GLY A 926 31.55 1.16 -28.27
CA GLY A 926 31.40 0.98 -29.71
C GLY A 926 31.82 2.21 -30.51
N ASP A 927 31.33 2.35 -31.75
CA ASP A 927 31.82 3.39 -32.69
C ASP A 927 31.49 4.84 -32.32
N VAL A 928 30.68 5.02 -31.27
CA VAL A 928 30.21 6.32 -30.78
C VAL A 928 31.29 7.05 -29.99
N ASN A 929 32.27 6.32 -29.46
CA ASN A 929 33.34 6.88 -28.65
C ASN A 929 34.65 7.08 -29.45
N THR A 930 35.60 7.78 -28.84
CA THR A 930 36.96 7.96 -29.34
C THR A 930 37.97 7.96 -28.19
N TYR A 931 39.16 7.45 -28.48
CA TYR A 931 40.33 7.42 -27.61
C TYR A 931 41.59 7.13 -28.46
N PRO A 932 42.81 7.38 -27.97
CA PRO A 932 44.03 7.13 -28.74
C PRO A 932 44.11 5.68 -29.26
N GLY A 933 44.20 5.52 -30.58
CA GLY A 933 44.25 4.21 -31.23
C GLY A 933 42.91 3.51 -31.44
N LYS A 934 41.77 4.21 -31.25
CA LYS A 934 40.43 3.67 -31.48
C LYS A 934 40.30 3.06 -32.89
N LEU A 935 39.90 1.78 -32.93
CA LEU A 935 39.44 1.08 -34.13
C LEU A 935 37.92 0.98 -34.11
N LYS A 936 37.26 1.38 -35.20
CA LYS A 936 35.80 1.35 -35.34
C LYS A 936 35.31 -0.01 -35.84
N LEU A 937 35.41 -1.00 -34.96
CA LEU A 937 35.05 -2.39 -35.22
C LEU A 937 34.07 -2.86 -34.15
N ILE A 938 33.10 -3.70 -34.52
CA ILE A 938 32.16 -4.33 -33.57
C ILE A 938 32.94 -5.10 -32.50
N LEU A 939 34.03 -5.78 -32.89
CA LEU A 939 34.90 -6.52 -31.98
C LEU A 939 35.51 -5.62 -30.89
N SER A 940 35.90 -4.39 -31.23
CA SER A 940 36.44 -3.41 -30.28
C SER A 940 35.35 -3.00 -29.29
N GLY A 941 34.15 -2.73 -29.81
CA GLY A 941 32.98 -2.44 -28.98
C GLY A 941 32.63 -3.56 -27.99
N PHE A 942 32.77 -4.83 -28.35
CA PHE A 942 32.57 -5.96 -27.43
C PHE A 942 33.58 -5.96 -26.28
N HIS A 943 34.84 -5.67 -26.56
CA HIS A 943 35.86 -5.54 -25.52
C HIS A 943 35.57 -4.35 -24.59
N GLU A 944 35.22 -3.19 -25.16
CA GLU A 944 34.85 -1.99 -24.41
C GLU A 944 33.67 -2.25 -23.47
N ALA A 945 32.62 -2.91 -23.97
CA ALA A 945 31.45 -3.32 -23.18
C ALA A 945 31.83 -4.20 -21.99
N THR A 946 32.73 -5.17 -22.21
CA THR A 946 33.19 -6.11 -21.18
C THR A 946 33.83 -5.37 -20.00
N ILE A 947 34.70 -4.39 -20.27
CA ILE A 947 35.39 -3.63 -19.22
C ILE A 947 34.43 -2.65 -18.53
N ALA A 948 33.66 -1.88 -19.29
CA ALA A 948 32.77 -0.85 -18.73
C ALA A 948 31.71 -1.43 -17.78
N VAL A 949 31.16 -2.61 -18.10
CA VAL A 949 30.17 -3.30 -17.26
C VAL A 949 30.72 -3.71 -15.89
N GLN A 950 31.99 -4.10 -15.79
CA GLN A 950 32.61 -4.44 -14.50
C GLN A 950 32.69 -3.22 -13.57
N PHE A 951 33.01 -2.06 -14.13
CA PHE A 951 33.07 -0.80 -13.37
C PHE A 951 31.67 -0.30 -13.01
N ALA A 952 30.71 -0.41 -13.93
CA ALA A 952 29.30 -0.12 -13.64
C ALA A 952 28.76 -0.97 -12.48
N TYR A 953 29.10 -2.26 -12.40
CA TYR A 953 28.72 -3.10 -11.26
C TYR A 953 29.21 -2.53 -9.92
N ASN A 954 30.45 -2.01 -9.87
CA ASN A 954 31.00 -1.42 -8.64
C ASN A 954 30.32 -0.10 -8.26
N ILE A 955 29.83 0.67 -9.23
CA ILE A 955 29.02 1.88 -9.00
C ILE A 955 27.65 1.50 -8.42
N ILE A 956 27.00 0.49 -8.99
CA ILE A 956 25.69 -0.01 -8.55
C ILE A 956 25.78 -0.69 -7.17
N HIS A 957 26.90 -1.38 -6.90
CA HIS A 957 27.11 -2.17 -5.68
C HIS A 957 28.39 -1.77 -4.93
N PRO A 958 28.44 -0.56 -4.35
CA PRO A 958 29.62 -0.09 -3.63
C PRO A 958 29.98 -1.05 -2.49
N GLY A 959 31.25 -1.51 -2.45
CA GLY A 959 31.79 -2.38 -1.42
C GLY A 959 31.56 -3.88 -1.60
N LYS A 960 30.84 -4.33 -2.65
CA LYS A 960 30.73 -5.77 -2.97
C LYS A 960 31.85 -6.21 -3.91
N ARG A 961 32.73 -7.10 -3.44
CA ARG A 961 33.67 -7.83 -4.32
C ARG A 961 32.92 -8.93 -5.07
N TYR A 962 32.80 -8.82 -6.40
CA TYR A 962 32.36 -9.92 -7.24
C TYR A 962 33.57 -10.58 -7.91
N LEU A 963 33.58 -11.92 -7.94
CA LEU A 963 34.62 -12.70 -8.61
C LEU A 963 34.05 -13.12 -9.97
N MET A 964 34.58 -12.56 -11.06
CA MET A 964 34.20 -12.97 -12.41
C MET A 964 34.43 -14.48 -12.56
N LYS A 965 33.36 -15.24 -12.79
CA LYS A 965 33.45 -16.69 -13.05
C LYS A 965 33.41 -16.90 -14.55
N TYR A 966 34.43 -17.57 -15.10
CA TYR A 966 34.52 -17.82 -16.54
C TYR A 966 33.35 -18.70 -17.03
N THR A 967 32.77 -18.34 -18.17
CA THR A 967 31.70 -19.12 -18.83
C THR A 967 32.18 -20.53 -19.20
N THR A 968 33.49 -20.71 -19.44
CA THR A 968 34.15 -22.00 -19.69
C THR A 968 34.15 -22.95 -18.48
N VAL A 969 33.93 -22.44 -17.26
CA VAL A 969 33.94 -23.22 -16.01
C VAL A 969 32.53 -23.36 -15.42
N SER A 970 31.68 -22.35 -15.57
CA SER A 970 30.39 -22.27 -14.86
C SER A 970 29.14 -22.38 -15.74
N GLY A 971 29.30 -22.36 -17.07
CA GLY A 971 28.19 -22.28 -18.02
C GLY A 971 27.45 -20.94 -17.97
N VAL A 972 26.40 -20.78 -18.77
CA VAL A 972 25.51 -19.60 -18.71
C VAL A 972 24.27 -19.99 -17.91
N THR A 973 24.02 -19.28 -16.82
CA THR A 973 22.78 -19.40 -16.03
C THR A 973 21.96 -18.14 -16.21
N GLY A 974 20.86 -18.24 -16.95
CA GLY A 974 19.90 -17.14 -17.16
C GLY A 974 19.19 -16.70 -15.88
N PHE A 975 18.33 -15.70 -15.97
CA PHE A 975 17.46 -15.26 -14.87
C PHE A 975 16.26 -16.19 -14.65
N ASP A 976 15.98 -17.07 -15.61
CA ASP A 976 14.93 -18.10 -15.58
C ASP A 976 15.39 -19.43 -14.95
N GLY A 977 16.64 -19.52 -14.50
CA GLY A 977 17.22 -20.74 -13.93
C GLY A 977 17.67 -21.79 -14.96
N GLN A 978 17.52 -21.53 -16.26
CA GLN A 978 18.03 -22.44 -17.29
C GLN A 978 19.56 -22.38 -17.33
N LYS A 979 20.19 -23.56 -17.26
CA LYS A 979 21.64 -23.73 -17.34
C LYS A 979 22.00 -24.34 -18.70
N LYS A 980 22.62 -23.57 -19.59
CA LYS A 980 23.19 -24.10 -20.83
C LYS A 980 24.52 -24.79 -20.48
N GLU A 981 24.50 -26.11 -20.29
CA GLU A 981 25.71 -26.94 -20.16
C GLU A 981 26.16 -27.48 -21.52
N ALA A 982 27.46 -27.69 -21.70
CA ALA A 982 27.99 -28.37 -22.88
C ALA A 982 27.39 -29.78 -23.00
N LYS A 983 26.96 -30.20 -24.19
CA LYS A 983 26.48 -31.57 -24.43
C LYS A 983 27.57 -32.55 -24.02
N LYS A 984 27.32 -33.37 -22.98
CA LYS A 984 28.24 -34.44 -22.59
C LYS A 984 28.38 -35.41 -23.75
N ALA A 985 29.63 -35.74 -24.11
CA ALA A 985 29.91 -36.77 -25.10
C ALA A 985 29.28 -38.09 -24.64
N VAL A 986 28.35 -38.62 -25.44
CA VAL A 986 27.74 -39.92 -25.19
C VAL A 986 28.72 -40.97 -25.70
N VAL A 987 29.44 -41.63 -24.79
CA VAL A 987 30.18 -42.85 -25.14
C VAL A 987 29.14 -43.95 -25.35
N LYS A 988 28.85 -44.26 -26.62
CA LYS A 988 28.16 -45.50 -26.99
C LYS A 988 29.20 -46.57 -27.26
N THR A 989 29.18 -47.64 -26.48
CA THR A 989 29.91 -48.86 -26.81
C THR A 989 29.24 -49.48 -28.03
N ILE A 990 29.97 -49.58 -29.14
CA ILE A 990 29.58 -50.43 -30.27
C ILE A 990 29.85 -51.87 -29.83
N ARG A 991 28.90 -52.79 -30.09
CA ARG A 991 29.05 -54.22 -29.78
C ARG A 991 30.24 -54.83 -30.49
#